data_AF-A0A7W7VTG0-F1
#
_entry.id   AF-A0A7W7VTG0-F1
#
_cell.length_a   1.000
_cell.length_b   1.000
_cell.length_c   1.000
_cell.angle_alpha   90.00
_cell.angle_beta   90.00
_cell.angle_gamma   90.00
#
_symmetry.space_group_name_H-M   'P 1'
#
loop_
_entity.id
_entity.type
_entity.pdbx_description
1 polymer ?
#
loop_
_entity_poly.entity_id
_entity_poly.type
_entity_poly.pdbx_seq_one_letter_code
_entity_poly.pdbx_strand_id
1 'polypeptide(L)'
;MTTVPPVVTVTESGPAVTVTQTGPTVTVVTQTPTVTVSSAGAQSVVQALPPATYNPATQTIGVTVGTTAGTVAAGNDSRIVGAIQGGASAGGDLSGTLPSPTVTSTHLTAALPIAQGGTGQASATAAYNALGSETLVMTTGIPAVDAGLINSAISAASAAGGGRVRLGNGSWVLSSSITPQSNVTLCGQPGTTVSINFVGDIVFGKTTAFTNFTIEDLTFLGPVNSFPTVPTRARTTSGNGAQTAVYLSGDLDSTGTGQAQLTNFIFRRCTVQNCSALPLRIGGVRGEVLVYDCTFINNQDVGFIYNQNVQFEGNFVYQSADNGVSVSRGNNKCVVVGNTFENCCYNGIWLSGFDDGSHNLVDIGPTNFACTGNTVINVGFNGIMLDQAPANGTVTGNMVTQGYFRGPSDQASDANGAGVYIGGYPTSARNSPTAYATNLVVAGNTLFQCARAGVYITGAKAITVEANQILNCGTQYLADGATAISSTDSTNNVGILIDNTATNTDIAIRNNTVLDERATPYGNYALVPQTANSSYVYWFNHMAGLRNPYNVLDHDPNTREISSTIRFDANTKFAGGATAGTSGGTGTISGFDINGAAGSARRHQILTGSVVRWASGGSGDAETGSNIGTNWVLNAYSDSGAFLFTPITVNRATGAVTLSTPLPVGSGGTGSATQNWVSLAGDLGNTVGSPQVTSTHLASPLPISQGGTGSASQSFVNLAGDLGNTVTSPQVTSTHLTSALPIAQGGTGSATQNWVDLTTTQTVGGTKAFSSAPKLPGVLDSNGVTVLGITATPSAVNFVSVQNNTTGNRPALVAGGSDTNIGLTVKTQGTGALVYHPGSDSTAAVQLNNAAQTSTALSVDTSNVRVGIGKNSPGSTLDVAGTVTATGVALTTSPTAGYVATSDSTGNATWQAVGVNGITPVHAGFTAFGTGGMINTLNVSSGTPVTMTAGTIYWAAVFVPFTVTLTGVMVSVGTTGGTDLWIGSLYNSAGTVIANSSLAGTAAGSANTKMKLAFTSTATVLGPAVYYCALQSNGSTAKFLGFGNGSEGFVTGSTTGTFGTLPTITPGTTYTAGVGPFANTY
;
A
#
# COMPACT_ATOMS: atom_id res chain seq x y z
N MET A 1 -16.77 -32.46 -7.63
CA MET A 1 -16.47 -32.31 -6.19
C MET A 1 -15.01 -31.89 -6.07
N THR A 2 -14.76 -30.59 -6.11
CA THR A 2 -13.42 -29.99 -6.12
C THR A 2 -13.26 -29.23 -4.82
N THR A 3 -12.57 -29.83 -3.85
CA THR A 3 -12.23 -29.22 -2.57
C THR A 3 -11.01 -28.33 -2.75
N VAL A 4 -11.23 -27.01 -2.77
CA VAL A 4 -10.18 -25.98 -2.76
C VAL A 4 -9.56 -25.94 -1.35
N PRO A 5 -8.22 -25.96 -1.20
CA PRO A 5 -7.57 -25.78 0.08
C PRO A 5 -7.68 -24.31 0.56
N PRO A 6 -7.73 -24.07 1.89
CA PRO A 6 -7.91 -22.72 2.43
C PRO A 6 -6.74 -21.81 2.08
N VAL A 7 -7.06 -20.62 1.55
CA VAL A 7 -6.09 -19.54 1.33
C VAL A 7 -5.96 -18.74 2.62
N VAL A 8 -4.74 -18.66 3.15
CA VAL A 8 -4.38 -17.77 4.27
C VAL A 8 -3.65 -16.59 3.66
N THR A 9 -4.27 -15.41 3.71
CA THR A 9 -3.63 -14.17 3.26
C THR A 9 -3.10 -13.43 4.48
N VAL A 10 -1.79 -13.22 4.51
CA VAL A 10 -1.10 -12.38 5.49
C VAL A 10 -0.79 -11.07 4.79
N THR A 11 -1.31 -9.95 5.30
CA THR A 11 -0.97 -8.62 4.79
C THR A 11 -0.22 -7.88 5.88
N GLU A 12 1.04 -7.56 5.64
CA GLU A 12 1.85 -6.76 6.55
C GLU A 12 1.67 -5.27 6.25
N SER A 13 1.11 -4.53 7.21
CA SER A 13 1.23 -3.07 7.27
C SER A 13 1.60 -2.67 8.69
N GLY A 14 2.89 -2.60 8.99
CA GLY A 14 3.40 -2.21 10.32
C GLY A 14 3.41 -3.35 11.35
N PRO A 15 3.61 -3.04 12.65
CA PRO A 15 4.05 -4.03 13.65
C PRO A 15 2.95 -4.99 14.15
N ALA A 16 1.81 -5.08 13.46
CA ALA A 16 0.74 -6.03 13.80
C ALA A 16 0.35 -6.87 12.58
N VAL A 17 0.48 -8.19 12.72
CA VAL A 17 0.06 -9.18 11.73
C VAL A 17 -1.43 -9.45 11.91
N THR A 18 -2.26 -9.13 10.92
CA THR A 18 -3.67 -9.53 10.90
C THR A 18 -3.86 -10.67 9.89
N VAL A 19 -4.33 -11.82 10.35
CA VAL A 19 -4.64 -12.98 9.51
C VAL A 19 -6.15 -13.03 9.32
N THR A 20 -6.62 -12.92 8.08
CA THR A 20 -8.05 -13.09 7.76
C THR A 20 -8.23 -14.37 6.94
N GLN A 21 -9.11 -15.26 7.40
CA GLN A 21 -9.48 -16.48 6.70
C GLN A 21 -10.94 -16.37 6.25
N THR A 22 -11.23 -16.61 4.97
CA THR A 22 -12.59 -16.68 4.41
C THR A 22 -12.86 -18.07 3.84
N GLY A 23 -13.82 -18.79 4.43
CA GLY A 23 -14.25 -20.16 4.08
C GLY A 23 -15.26 -20.70 5.10
N PRO A 24 -16.03 -21.76 4.79
CA PRO A 24 -17.18 -22.17 5.60
C PRO A 24 -16.74 -22.63 7.00
N THR A 25 -17.46 -22.14 8.01
CA THR A 25 -17.23 -22.36 9.43
C THR A 25 -17.12 -23.86 9.75
N VAL A 26 -15.90 -24.34 10.03
CA VAL A 26 -15.69 -25.58 10.77
C VAL A 26 -15.64 -25.20 12.25
N THR A 27 -16.63 -25.64 13.02
CA THR A 27 -16.60 -25.55 14.48
C THR A 27 -15.43 -26.37 15.01
N VAL A 28 -14.29 -25.72 15.26
CA VAL A 28 -13.19 -26.32 16.01
C VAL A 28 -13.56 -26.26 17.48
N VAL A 29 -14.08 -27.37 18.00
CA VAL A 29 -14.11 -27.63 19.43
C VAL A 29 -12.65 -27.72 19.88
N THR A 30 -12.18 -26.71 20.61
CA THR A 30 -10.90 -26.75 21.32
C THR A 30 -10.96 -27.80 22.43
N GLN A 31 -10.72 -29.07 22.08
CA GLN A 31 -10.25 -30.05 23.05
C GLN A 31 -8.76 -29.82 23.27
N THR A 32 -8.43 -29.28 24.43
CA THR A 32 -7.09 -29.33 25.01
C THR A 32 -6.61 -30.79 25.04
N PRO A 33 -5.45 -31.16 24.47
CA PRO A 33 -4.95 -32.51 24.59
C PRO A 33 -4.54 -32.73 26.06
N THR A 34 -5.34 -33.53 26.76
CA THR A 34 -4.97 -34.09 28.05
C THR A 34 -4.01 -35.24 27.80
N VAL A 35 -2.72 -35.02 28.05
CA VAL A 35 -1.76 -36.11 28.14
C VAL A 35 -2.09 -36.90 29.40
N THR A 36 -2.65 -38.10 29.23
CA THR A 36 -2.81 -39.07 30.32
C THR A 36 -1.49 -39.81 30.47
N VAL A 37 -0.68 -39.42 31.46
CA VAL A 37 0.41 -40.27 31.96
C VAL A 37 -0.20 -41.17 33.02
N SER A 38 -0.21 -42.48 32.79
CA SER A 38 -0.54 -43.46 33.81
C SER A 38 0.60 -43.57 34.82
N SER A 39 0.51 -42.86 35.94
CA SER A 39 1.29 -43.17 37.14
C SER A 39 0.38 -43.79 38.20
N ALA A 40 0.46 -45.12 38.33
CA ALA A 40 0.03 -45.78 39.56
C ALA A 40 1.13 -45.55 40.61
N GLY A 41 0.82 -44.80 41.68
CA GLY A 41 1.70 -44.69 42.85
C GLY A 41 1.51 -43.42 43.68
N ALA A 42 0.53 -43.44 44.59
CA ALA A 42 0.34 -42.64 45.81
C ALA A 42 0.68 -41.12 45.79
N GLN A 43 -0.37 -40.30 45.83
CA GLN A 43 -0.30 -38.86 46.09
C GLN A 43 -0.09 -38.54 47.58
N SER A 44 0.80 -37.59 47.88
CA SER A 44 0.71 -36.76 49.09
C SER A 44 0.53 -35.30 48.71
N VAL A 45 -0.57 -34.72 49.18
CA VAL A 45 -0.98 -33.31 49.00
C VAL A 45 0.07 -32.37 49.60
N VAL A 46 0.59 -31.42 48.82
CA VAL A 46 1.33 -30.25 49.35
C VAL A 46 0.61 -28.98 48.93
N GLN A 47 0.02 -28.34 49.92
CA GLN A 47 -0.59 -27.02 49.87
C GLN A 47 0.49 -25.95 49.64
N ALA A 48 0.25 -25.03 48.71
CA ALA A 48 1.15 -23.89 48.49
C ALA A 48 1.14 -22.96 49.72
N LEU A 49 2.32 -22.76 50.33
CA LEU A 49 2.56 -21.79 51.41
C LEU A 49 3.19 -20.50 50.84
N PRO A 50 2.95 -19.34 51.49
CA PRO A 50 3.45 -18.01 51.08
C PRO A 50 4.99 -17.91 51.18
N PRO A 51 5.62 -16.90 50.53
CA PRO A 51 7.07 -16.77 50.45
C PRO A 51 7.69 -16.64 51.85
N ALA A 52 8.47 -17.66 52.22
CA ALA A 52 9.09 -17.77 53.53
C ALA A 52 10.27 -16.81 53.68
N THR A 53 10.22 -16.07 54.77
CA THR A 53 11.26 -15.20 55.31
C THR A 53 12.49 -16.04 55.67
N TYR A 54 13.65 -15.69 55.13
CA TYR A 54 14.93 -16.31 55.48
C TYR A 54 15.36 -15.85 56.88
N ASN A 55 15.26 -16.75 57.87
CA ASN A 55 15.76 -16.55 59.23
C ASN A 55 17.10 -17.30 59.38
N PRO A 56 18.24 -16.62 59.60
CA PRO A 56 19.55 -17.27 59.74
C PRO A 56 19.75 -18.09 61.02
N ALA A 57 18.75 -18.21 61.90
CA ALA A 57 18.94 -18.78 63.24
C ALA A 57 18.55 -20.27 63.41
N THR A 58 17.97 -20.96 62.43
CA THR A 58 17.54 -22.36 62.61
C THR A 58 17.63 -23.20 61.32
N GLN A 59 18.83 -23.57 60.91
CA GLN A 59 19.02 -24.70 59.99
C GLN A 59 19.95 -25.72 60.65
N THR A 60 19.36 -26.67 61.37
CA THR A 60 20.07 -27.88 61.84
C THR A 60 19.95 -28.91 60.73
N ILE A 61 21.04 -29.12 59.99
CA ILE A 61 21.15 -30.30 59.11
C ILE A 61 21.15 -31.51 60.04
N GLY A 62 20.18 -32.40 59.90
CA GLY A 62 20.15 -33.67 60.60
C GLY A 62 21.28 -34.57 60.12
N VAL A 63 22.48 -34.39 60.67
CA VAL A 63 23.59 -35.32 60.53
C VAL A 63 23.76 -36.03 61.86
N THR A 64 23.67 -37.36 61.86
CA THR A 64 23.89 -38.18 63.04
C THR A 64 25.33 -37.95 63.55
N VAL A 65 25.47 -37.26 64.67
CA VAL A 65 26.74 -37.11 65.39
C VAL A 65 27.09 -38.43 66.08
N GLY A 66 28.29 -38.95 65.84
CA GLY A 66 28.69 -40.28 66.33
C GLY A 66 30.21 -40.53 66.22
N THR A 67 30.65 -41.67 66.77
CA THR A 67 32.06 -42.07 66.83
C THR A 67 32.44 -43.16 65.81
N THR A 68 31.59 -43.39 64.78
CA THR A 68 31.74 -44.49 63.81
C THR A 68 31.97 -43.94 62.40
N ALA A 69 32.62 -44.71 61.51
CA ALA A 69 32.84 -44.32 60.12
C ALA A 69 31.53 -43.91 59.42
N GLY A 70 31.52 -42.73 58.79
CA GLY A 70 30.34 -42.15 58.13
C GLY A 70 29.51 -41.17 58.99
N THR A 71 29.95 -40.83 60.20
CA THR A 71 29.36 -39.78 61.06
C THR A 71 30.28 -38.56 61.22
N VAL A 72 29.72 -37.40 61.56
CA VAL A 72 30.48 -36.14 61.80
C VAL A 72 30.82 -36.05 63.29
N ALA A 73 32.09 -35.76 63.62
CA ALA A 73 32.52 -35.67 65.01
C ALA A 73 31.94 -34.43 65.72
N ALA A 74 31.44 -34.58 66.94
CA ALA A 74 30.96 -33.48 67.79
C ALA A 74 32.12 -32.71 68.46
N GLY A 75 33.06 -32.22 67.64
CA GLY A 75 34.21 -31.44 68.07
C GLY A 75 35.58 -32.07 67.73
N ASN A 76 36.63 -31.32 68.05
CA ASN A 76 38.02 -31.65 67.71
C ASN A 76 38.67 -32.45 68.86
N ASP A 77 38.20 -33.68 69.08
CA ASP A 77 38.78 -34.61 70.07
C ASP A 77 39.66 -35.65 69.35
N SER A 78 40.95 -35.67 69.67
CA SER A 78 41.95 -36.54 69.03
C SER A 78 41.75 -38.03 69.30
N ARG A 79 40.79 -38.41 70.17
CA ARG A 79 40.45 -39.81 70.49
C ARG A 79 39.37 -40.41 69.56
N ILE A 80 38.69 -39.61 68.73
CA ILE A 80 37.63 -40.08 67.84
C ILE A 80 38.23 -40.59 66.51
N VAL A 81 38.50 -41.89 66.42
CA VAL A 81 39.11 -42.52 65.24
C VAL A 81 38.02 -43.04 64.30
N GLY A 82 37.89 -42.43 63.11
CA GLY A 82 36.99 -42.89 62.03
C GLY A 82 35.88 -41.93 61.61
N ALA A 83 35.55 -40.89 62.38
CA ALA A 83 34.62 -39.83 61.99
C ALA A 83 35.34 -38.66 61.29
N ILE A 84 34.68 -37.93 60.39
CA ILE A 84 35.27 -36.78 59.68
C ILE A 84 35.48 -35.62 60.68
N GLN A 85 36.73 -35.17 60.85
CA GLN A 85 37.12 -34.11 61.80
C GLN A 85 37.50 -32.79 61.10
N GLY A 86 37.32 -31.66 61.79
CA GLY A 86 37.83 -30.36 61.33
C GLY A 86 39.36 -30.38 61.20
N GLY A 87 39.88 -29.99 60.03
CA GLY A 87 41.30 -30.13 59.67
C GLY A 87 41.63 -31.30 58.72
N ALA A 88 40.70 -32.20 58.42
CA ALA A 88 40.90 -33.25 57.42
C ALA A 88 40.95 -32.68 55.99
N SER A 89 41.79 -33.24 55.12
CA SER A 89 41.89 -32.86 53.70
C SER A 89 40.57 -33.13 52.97
N ALA A 90 40.07 -32.15 52.23
CA ALA A 90 38.75 -32.22 51.60
C ALA A 90 38.66 -33.17 50.40
N GLY A 91 39.77 -33.39 49.68
CA GLY A 91 39.89 -34.38 48.60
C GLY A 91 39.01 -34.12 47.36
N GLY A 92 39.39 -34.72 46.22
CA GLY A 92 38.63 -34.60 44.96
C GLY A 92 38.69 -33.20 44.35
N ASP A 93 37.53 -32.65 43.98
CA ASP A 93 37.37 -31.32 43.34
C ASP A 93 37.62 -30.14 44.31
N LEU A 94 37.90 -30.45 45.57
CA LEU A 94 38.09 -29.52 46.67
C LEU A 94 39.51 -29.68 47.26
N SER A 95 40.20 -28.56 47.47
CA SER A 95 41.45 -28.50 48.25
C SER A 95 41.24 -27.75 49.57
N GLY A 96 42.26 -27.79 50.43
CA GLY A 96 42.18 -27.22 51.77
C GLY A 96 41.61 -28.21 52.79
N THR A 97 41.23 -27.67 53.95
CA THR A 97 40.78 -28.45 55.10
C THR A 97 39.34 -28.10 55.46
N LEU A 98 38.59 -29.08 55.93
CA LEU A 98 37.24 -28.86 56.47
C LEU A 98 37.30 -27.96 57.72
N PRO A 99 36.30 -27.07 57.94
CA PRO A 99 35.00 -27.02 57.27
C PRO A 99 34.95 -26.10 56.02
N SER A 100 36.06 -25.45 55.66
CA SER A 100 36.09 -24.42 54.61
C SER A 100 37.00 -24.79 53.45
N PRO A 101 36.74 -25.89 52.73
CA PRO A 101 37.54 -26.23 51.57
C PRO A 101 37.28 -25.27 50.40
N THR A 102 38.30 -25.06 49.59
CA THR A 102 38.25 -24.23 48.38
C THR A 102 38.23 -25.12 47.14
N VAL A 103 37.33 -24.82 46.21
CA VAL A 103 37.31 -25.46 44.89
C VAL A 103 38.56 -25.04 44.13
N THR A 104 39.40 -26.00 43.74
CA THR A 104 40.64 -25.72 42.98
C THR A 104 40.68 -26.32 41.57
N SER A 105 39.72 -27.17 41.22
CA SER A 105 39.50 -27.58 39.83
C SER A 105 38.05 -27.97 39.62
N THR A 106 37.45 -27.57 38.50
CA THR A 106 36.23 -28.20 37.99
C THR A 106 36.65 -29.48 37.25
N HIS A 107 36.02 -30.62 37.50
CA HIS A 107 36.32 -31.92 36.85
C HIS A 107 36.03 -31.97 35.32
N LEU A 108 35.68 -30.84 34.70
CA LEU A 108 35.33 -30.77 33.30
C LEU A 108 36.59 -30.51 32.46
N THR A 109 37.22 -31.59 32.01
CA THR A 109 38.22 -31.57 30.94
C THR A 109 37.59 -31.60 29.53
N ALA A 110 36.26 -31.68 29.45
CA ALA A 110 35.47 -31.65 28.23
C ALA A 110 34.04 -31.09 28.50
N ALA A 111 33.31 -30.76 27.44
CA ALA A 111 31.94 -30.25 27.53
C ALA A 111 30.98 -31.27 28.16
N LEU A 112 29.98 -30.77 28.92
CA LEU A 112 28.94 -31.60 29.55
C LEU A 112 28.21 -32.46 28.49
N PRO A 113 28.16 -33.80 28.63
CA PRO A 113 27.43 -34.68 27.72
C PRO A 113 25.92 -34.37 27.68
N ILE A 114 25.29 -34.63 26.53
CA ILE A 114 23.85 -34.38 26.30
C ILE A 114 22.95 -35.03 27.36
N ALA A 115 23.32 -36.21 27.86
CA ALA A 115 22.60 -36.93 28.91
C ALA A 115 22.62 -36.24 30.29
N GLN A 116 23.45 -35.22 30.49
CA GLN A 116 23.58 -34.44 31.73
C GLN A 116 23.11 -33.00 31.57
N GLY A 117 22.35 -32.71 30.50
CA GLY A 117 21.83 -31.36 30.22
C GLY A 117 22.83 -30.41 29.57
N GLY A 118 23.99 -30.90 29.13
CA GLY A 118 24.95 -30.13 28.32
C GLY A 118 24.69 -30.25 26.82
N THR A 119 25.38 -29.46 26.01
CA THR A 119 25.28 -29.53 24.54
C THR A 119 26.28 -30.51 23.91
N GLY A 120 27.22 -31.06 24.69
CA GLY A 120 28.30 -31.90 24.19
C GLY A 120 29.36 -31.15 23.38
N GLN A 121 29.36 -29.81 23.39
CA GLN A 121 30.17 -28.97 22.51
C GLN A 121 31.13 -28.06 23.28
N ALA A 122 32.37 -27.96 22.81
CA ALA A 122 33.47 -27.27 23.50
C ALA A 122 33.46 -25.73 23.38
N SER A 123 32.50 -25.15 22.65
CA SER A 123 32.37 -23.69 22.49
C SER A 123 30.90 -23.26 22.46
N ALA A 124 30.62 -22.00 22.83
CA ALA A 124 29.27 -21.43 22.79
C ALA A 124 28.65 -21.47 21.39
N THR A 125 29.45 -21.26 20.34
CA THR A 125 29.03 -21.34 18.93
C THR A 125 28.65 -22.77 18.54
N ALA A 126 29.44 -23.77 18.93
CA ALA A 126 29.14 -25.16 18.64
C ALA A 126 27.93 -25.65 19.46
N ALA A 127 27.78 -25.19 20.69
CA ALA A 127 26.63 -25.44 21.56
C ALA A 127 25.33 -24.86 20.97
N TYR A 128 25.38 -23.65 20.41
CA TYR A 128 24.25 -23.01 19.73
C TYR A 128 23.87 -23.76 18.44
N ASN A 129 24.85 -24.17 17.63
CA ASN A 129 24.64 -24.93 16.39
C ASN A 129 24.08 -26.34 16.64
N ALA A 130 24.34 -26.93 17.82
CA ALA A 130 23.79 -28.23 18.23
C ALA A 130 22.34 -28.16 18.75
N LEU A 131 21.82 -26.95 19.01
CA LEU A 131 20.49 -26.71 19.61
C LEU A 131 19.41 -26.25 18.61
N GLY A 132 19.73 -26.01 17.33
CA GLY A 132 18.72 -25.60 16.35
C GLY A 132 19.21 -25.59 14.89
N SER A 133 18.27 -25.73 13.96
CA SER A 133 18.43 -25.74 12.49
C SER A 133 18.98 -24.44 11.88
N GLU A 134 19.52 -23.54 12.69
CA GLU A 134 19.98 -22.21 12.31
C GLU A 134 21.34 -21.90 12.96
N THR A 135 22.36 -21.73 12.12
CA THR A 135 23.74 -21.38 12.49
C THR A 135 23.88 -19.85 12.49
N LEU A 136 24.13 -19.24 13.65
CA LEU A 136 24.44 -17.80 13.75
C LEU A 136 25.94 -17.57 13.55
N VAL A 137 26.30 -16.77 12.54
CA VAL A 137 27.68 -16.33 12.28
C VAL A 137 27.80 -14.87 12.69
N MET A 138 28.80 -14.55 13.51
CA MET A 138 29.08 -13.17 13.94
C MET A 138 30.30 -12.64 13.19
N THR A 139 30.26 -11.36 12.78
CA THR A 139 31.40 -10.73 12.10
C THR A 139 32.55 -10.54 13.09
N THR A 140 33.77 -10.81 12.64
CA THR A 140 34.99 -10.51 13.38
C THR A 140 35.57 -9.14 13.00
N GLY A 141 34.95 -8.43 12.05
CA GLY A 141 35.47 -7.19 11.46
C GLY A 141 36.72 -7.39 10.60
N ILE A 142 37.10 -8.64 10.31
CA ILE A 142 38.31 -8.98 9.54
C ILE A 142 37.86 -9.67 8.25
N PRO A 143 37.97 -9.01 7.08
CA PRO A 143 37.34 -9.50 5.84
C PRO A 143 37.72 -10.91 5.39
N ALA A 144 38.96 -11.32 5.61
CA ALA A 144 39.44 -12.66 5.26
C ALA A 144 38.88 -13.75 6.19
N VAL A 145 38.61 -13.41 7.44
CA VAL A 145 38.06 -14.34 8.42
C VAL A 145 36.55 -14.49 8.19
N ASP A 146 35.84 -13.37 7.99
CA ASP A 146 34.39 -13.35 7.81
C ASP A 146 33.95 -14.17 6.58
N ALA A 147 34.62 -14.02 5.44
CA ALA A 147 34.32 -14.81 4.26
C ALA A 147 34.55 -16.32 4.47
N GLY A 148 35.60 -16.70 5.21
CA GLY A 148 35.88 -18.09 5.57
C GLY A 148 34.84 -18.67 6.54
N LEU A 149 34.38 -17.88 7.51
CA LEU A 149 33.36 -18.29 8.48
C LEU A 149 32.02 -18.56 7.81
N ILE A 150 31.58 -17.67 6.90
CA ILE A 150 30.31 -17.84 6.17
C ILE A 150 30.36 -19.10 5.30
N ASN A 151 31.41 -19.27 4.48
CA ASN A 151 31.55 -20.42 3.61
C ASN A 151 31.67 -21.76 4.39
N SER A 152 32.31 -21.73 5.56
CA SER A 152 32.38 -22.89 6.46
C SER A 152 31.01 -23.24 7.05
N ALA A 153 30.24 -22.23 7.47
CA ALA A 153 28.89 -22.42 7.99
C ALA A 153 27.92 -22.97 6.92
N ILE A 154 28.00 -22.45 5.70
CA ILE A 154 27.24 -22.97 4.54
C ILE A 154 27.60 -24.42 4.26
N SER A 155 28.90 -24.74 4.24
CA SER A 155 29.38 -26.12 4.01
C SER A 155 28.90 -27.07 5.10
N ALA A 156 28.93 -26.65 6.37
CA ALA A 156 28.44 -27.44 7.48
C ALA A 156 26.92 -27.67 7.41
N ALA A 157 26.13 -26.64 7.09
CA ALA A 157 24.68 -26.74 6.95
C ALA A 157 24.30 -27.69 5.80
N SER A 158 24.94 -27.54 4.64
CA SER A 158 24.76 -28.43 3.47
C SER A 158 25.11 -29.89 3.80
N ALA A 159 26.25 -30.13 4.47
CA ALA A 159 26.68 -31.46 4.88
C ALA A 159 25.72 -32.11 5.91
N ALA A 160 25.00 -31.31 6.70
CA ALA A 160 23.96 -31.77 7.62
C ALA A 160 22.61 -32.07 6.94
N GLY A 161 22.52 -31.94 5.61
CA GLY A 161 21.29 -32.13 4.84
C GLY A 161 20.51 -30.85 4.56
N GLY A 162 21.00 -29.70 5.01
CA GLY A 162 20.40 -28.38 4.84
C GLY A 162 20.28 -27.60 6.15
N GLY A 163 20.03 -26.30 6.06
CA GLY A 163 19.87 -25.45 7.24
C GLY A 163 19.93 -23.95 6.94
N ARG A 164 19.63 -23.15 7.95
CA ARG A 164 19.73 -21.68 7.88
C ARG A 164 21.10 -21.23 8.38
N VAL A 165 21.76 -20.35 7.64
CA VAL A 165 22.97 -19.64 8.07
C VAL A 165 22.58 -18.17 8.24
N ARG A 166 22.50 -17.71 9.49
CA ARG A 166 22.13 -16.33 9.83
C ARG A 166 23.37 -15.50 10.09
N LEU A 167 23.51 -14.39 9.38
CA LEU A 167 24.52 -13.38 9.66
C LEU A 167 24.02 -12.46 10.78
N GLY A 168 24.84 -12.30 11.83
CA GLY A 168 24.58 -11.34 12.89
C GLY A 168 24.46 -9.91 12.37
N ASN A 169 23.69 -9.08 13.07
CA ASN A 169 23.52 -7.67 12.72
C ASN A 169 24.88 -6.94 12.66
N GLY A 170 25.08 -6.15 11.62
CA GLY A 170 26.31 -5.41 11.39
C GLY A 170 26.71 -5.33 9.92
N SER A 171 27.86 -4.70 9.68
CA SER A 171 28.45 -4.58 8.35
C SER A 171 29.50 -5.64 8.12
N TRP A 172 29.27 -6.47 7.11
CA TRP A 172 30.13 -7.54 6.67
C TRP A 172 30.89 -7.10 5.43
N VAL A 173 32.21 -7.04 5.51
CA VAL A 173 33.08 -6.77 4.35
C VAL A 173 33.86 -8.05 4.08
N LEU A 174 33.68 -8.67 2.92
CA LEU A 174 34.27 -9.97 2.60
C LEU A 174 35.53 -9.82 1.74
N SER A 175 36.49 -10.73 1.88
CA SER A 175 37.66 -10.80 0.97
C SER A 175 37.60 -11.92 -0.06
N SER A 176 36.49 -12.65 -0.13
CA SER A 176 36.21 -13.66 -1.16
C SER A 176 34.70 -13.88 -1.26
N SER A 177 34.24 -14.44 -2.39
CA SER A 177 32.83 -14.71 -2.62
C SER A 177 32.29 -15.83 -1.73
N ILE A 178 31.00 -15.76 -1.44
CA ILE A 178 30.20 -16.81 -0.84
C ILE A 178 29.87 -17.85 -1.92
N THR A 179 30.14 -19.12 -1.63
CA THR A 179 29.84 -20.24 -2.54
C THR A 179 28.51 -20.89 -2.12
N PRO A 180 27.45 -20.84 -2.96
CA PRO A 180 26.17 -21.45 -2.64
C PRO A 180 26.27 -22.99 -2.60
N GLN A 181 25.52 -23.63 -1.72
CA GLN A 181 25.44 -25.09 -1.59
C GLN A 181 24.01 -25.56 -1.33
N SER A 182 23.76 -26.85 -1.51
CA SER A 182 22.42 -27.42 -1.50
C SER A 182 21.69 -27.28 -0.16
N ASN A 183 20.40 -26.98 -0.23
CA ASN A 183 19.45 -26.92 0.89
C ASN A 183 19.82 -25.89 1.98
N VAL A 184 20.56 -24.84 1.61
CA VAL A 184 20.98 -23.79 2.54
C VAL A 184 20.18 -22.50 2.31
N THR A 185 19.74 -21.89 3.39
CA THR A 185 19.21 -20.52 3.41
C THR A 185 20.22 -19.58 4.08
N LEU A 186 20.82 -18.67 3.33
CA LEU A 186 21.62 -17.56 3.86
C LEU A 186 20.70 -16.40 4.22
N CYS A 187 20.71 -15.95 5.47
CA CYS A 187 19.80 -14.91 5.94
C CYS A 187 20.47 -13.85 6.82
N GLY A 188 19.92 -12.64 6.84
CA GLY A 188 20.36 -11.55 7.71
C GLY A 188 19.40 -11.21 8.85
N GLN A 189 19.73 -10.16 9.59
CA GLN A 189 18.81 -9.42 10.45
C GLN A 189 18.53 -8.06 9.78
N PRO A 190 17.42 -7.36 10.11
CA PRO A 190 17.17 -6.02 9.58
C PRO A 190 18.37 -5.09 9.81
N GLY A 191 18.94 -4.57 8.72
CA GLY A 191 20.13 -3.72 8.76
C GLY A 191 21.47 -4.45 8.56
N THR A 192 21.48 -5.79 8.43
CA THR A 192 22.71 -6.53 8.07
C THR A 192 23.13 -6.18 6.63
N THR A 193 24.31 -5.57 6.48
CA THR A 193 24.88 -5.22 5.18
C THR A 193 26.03 -6.14 4.81
N VAL A 194 26.15 -6.52 3.55
CA VAL A 194 27.24 -7.32 2.98
C VAL A 194 27.87 -6.57 1.82
N SER A 195 29.19 -6.42 1.88
CA SER A 195 30.03 -5.84 0.83
C SER A 195 31.32 -6.65 0.69
N ILE A 196 32.21 -6.22 -0.19
CA ILE A 196 33.44 -6.93 -0.55
C ILE A 196 34.60 -5.93 -0.65
N ASN A 197 35.79 -6.32 -0.20
CA ASN A 197 36.98 -5.44 -0.15
C ASN A 197 37.81 -5.41 -1.45
N PHE A 198 37.20 -5.84 -2.55
CA PHE A 198 37.64 -5.66 -3.93
C PHE A 198 36.40 -5.42 -4.78
N VAL A 199 36.58 -5.17 -6.09
CA VAL A 199 35.46 -5.12 -7.03
C VAL A 199 35.19 -6.52 -7.55
N GLY A 200 34.06 -7.11 -7.18
CA GLY A 200 33.71 -8.47 -7.57
C GLY A 200 32.34 -8.93 -7.10
N ASP A 201 32.06 -10.23 -7.22
CA ASP A 201 30.75 -10.80 -6.90
C ASP A 201 30.67 -11.27 -5.44
N ILE A 202 29.59 -10.93 -4.72
CA ILE A 202 29.43 -11.35 -3.31
C ILE A 202 29.07 -12.82 -3.22
N VAL A 203 28.04 -13.28 -3.94
CA VAL A 203 27.67 -14.68 -4.05
C VAL A 203 28.00 -15.15 -5.45
N PHE A 204 28.82 -16.20 -5.57
CA PHE A 204 29.29 -16.69 -6.86
C PHE A 204 29.04 -18.20 -7.00
N GLY A 205 28.21 -18.58 -7.96
CA GLY A 205 27.90 -19.97 -8.28
C GLY A 205 28.10 -20.26 -9.76
N LYS A 206 29.12 -21.07 -10.09
CA LYS A 206 29.36 -21.54 -11.46
C LYS A 206 29.85 -22.97 -11.52
N THR A 207 30.91 -23.29 -10.79
CA THR A 207 31.61 -24.59 -10.89
C THR A 207 31.15 -25.62 -9.87
N THR A 208 30.36 -25.22 -8.87
CA THR A 208 29.83 -26.09 -7.81
C THR A 208 28.33 -26.24 -8.00
N ALA A 209 27.86 -27.48 -8.10
CA ALA A 209 26.44 -27.77 -8.21
C ALA A 209 25.72 -27.50 -6.88
N PHE A 210 24.47 -27.01 -6.95
CA PHE A 210 23.59 -26.94 -5.78
C PHE A 210 22.13 -27.20 -6.15
N THR A 211 21.34 -27.55 -5.14
CA THR A 211 19.87 -27.61 -5.22
C THR A 211 19.24 -26.88 -4.04
N ASN A 212 18.22 -26.04 -4.26
CA ASN A 212 17.49 -25.30 -3.23
C ASN A 212 18.39 -24.37 -2.39
N PHE A 213 18.92 -23.32 -3.00
CA PHE A 213 19.63 -22.27 -2.26
C PHE A 213 18.76 -21.02 -2.13
N THR A 214 18.70 -20.43 -0.94
CA THR A 214 17.89 -19.23 -0.66
C THR A 214 18.73 -18.13 -0.03
N ILE A 215 18.49 -16.90 -0.44
CA ILE A 215 19.02 -15.70 0.22
C ILE A 215 17.84 -14.84 0.67
N GLU A 216 17.85 -14.40 1.93
CA GLU A 216 16.80 -13.52 2.46
C GLU A 216 17.29 -12.48 3.47
N ASP A 217 16.57 -11.37 3.58
CA ASP A 217 16.72 -10.39 4.66
C ASP A 217 18.15 -9.78 4.75
N LEU A 218 18.79 -9.52 3.60
CA LEU A 218 20.15 -8.97 3.50
C LEU A 218 20.21 -7.71 2.62
N THR A 219 21.12 -6.80 2.96
CA THR A 219 21.45 -5.63 2.14
C THR A 219 22.83 -5.79 1.50
N PHE A 220 22.93 -5.73 0.17
CA PHE A 220 24.18 -5.82 -0.58
C PHE A 220 24.63 -4.44 -1.07
N LEU A 221 25.92 -4.12 -0.89
CA LEU A 221 26.48 -2.80 -1.17
C LEU A 221 27.57 -2.84 -2.25
N GLY A 222 27.42 -2.02 -3.28
CA GLY A 222 28.40 -1.81 -4.34
C GLY A 222 29.15 -0.46 -4.28
N PRO A 223 30.10 -0.24 -5.21
CA PRO A 223 31.03 0.90 -5.20
C PRO A 223 30.53 2.14 -5.96
N VAL A 224 29.33 2.12 -6.55
CA VAL A 224 28.77 3.29 -7.27
C VAL A 224 28.49 4.43 -6.30
N ASN A 225 28.94 5.64 -6.66
CA ASN A 225 28.82 6.83 -5.81
C ASN A 225 28.17 8.04 -6.53
N SER A 226 27.65 7.84 -7.73
CA SER A 226 26.79 8.79 -8.45
C SER A 226 25.31 8.45 -8.26
N PHE A 227 24.46 9.46 -8.06
CA PHE A 227 23.03 9.30 -7.79
C PHE A 227 22.19 10.20 -8.72
N PRO A 228 22.02 9.85 -10.00
CA PRO A 228 21.32 10.69 -10.98
C PRO A 228 19.81 10.74 -10.69
N THR A 229 19.19 11.92 -10.78
CA THR A 229 17.75 12.11 -10.46
C THR A 229 16.81 11.89 -11.64
N VAL A 230 17.36 11.61 -12.83
CA VAL A 230 16.63 11.30 -14.06
C VAL A 230 17.25 10.06 -14.69
N PRO A 231 16.57 9.38 -15.64
CA PRO A 231 17.17 8.30 -16.41
C PRO A 231 18.52 8.73 -17.01
N THR A 232 19.60 8.09 -16.55
CA THR A 232 20.98 8.36 -16.98
C THR A 232 21.74 7.04 -16.94
N ARG A 233 22.63 6.78 -17.90
CA ARG A 233 23.46 5.57 -17.91
C ARG A 233 24.77 5.74 -17.16
N ALA A 234 25.45 6.86 -17.37
CA ALA A 234 26.75 7.12 -16.79
C ALA A 234 26.72 6.97 -15.26
N ARG A 235 27.71 6.25 -14.71
CA ARG A 235 27.92 6.08 -13.27
C ARG A 235 29.38 6.29 -12.94
N THR A 236 29.64 6.92 -11.80
CA THR A 236 30.97 6.98 -11.20
C THR A 236 31.08 5.94 -10.10
N THR A 237 32.24 5.31 -9.98
CA THR A 237 32.54 4.32 -8.94
C THR A 237 33.79 4.73 -8.19
N SER A 238 33.81 4.57 -6.87
CA SER A 238 35.02 4.76 -6.07
C SER A 238 35.15 3.69 -5.01
N GLY A 239 36.36 3.15 -4.84
CA GLY A 239 36.65 2.17 -3.80
C GLY A 239 36.18 0.76 -4.14
N ASN A 240 36.09 -0.08 -3.12
CA ASN A 240 35.73 -1.49 -3.21
C ASN A 240 34.23 -1.70 -2.97
N GLY A 241 33.67 -2.79 -3.50
CA GLY A 241 32.26 -3.12 -3.32
C GLY A 241 31.77 -4.12 -4.35
N ALA A 242 30.53 -4.57 -4.18
CA ALA A 242 29.89 -5.51 -5.09
C ALA A 242 29.81 -4.96 -6.52
N GLN A 243 30.42 -5.67 -7.47
CA GLN A 243 30.08 -5.53 -8.88
C GLN A 243 28.69 -6.13 -9.14
N THR A 244 28.50 -7.36 -8.66
CA THR A 244 27.23 -8.11 -8.68
C THR A 244 26.99 -8.62 -7.26
N ALA A 245 25.76 -8.55 -6.75
CA ALA A 245 25.44 -9.17 -5.46
C ALA A 245 25.39 -10.69 -5.59
N VAL A 246 24.72 -11.20 -6.65
CA VAL A 246 24.60 -12.63 -6.92
C VAL A 246 24.88 -12.93 -8.39
N TYR A 247 25.96 -13.67 -8.64
CA TYR A 247 26.31 -14.19 -9.95
C TYR A 247 26.11 -15.71 -9.97
N LEU A 248 25.14 -16.18 -10.75
CA LEU A 248 24.91 -17.61 -10.99
C LEU A 248 25.04 -17.91 -12.49
N SER A 249 25.74 -18.99 -12.83
CA SER A 249 25.85 -19.49 -14.21
C SER A 249 25.84 -21.02 -14.17
N GLY A 250 24.65 -21.57 -14.41
CA GLY A 250 24.38 -23.00 -14.42
C GLY A 250 24.44 -23.63 -15.82
N ASP A 251 24.22 -24.94 -15.87
CA ASP A 251 24.44 -25.76 -17.05
C ASP A 251 23.51 -25.48 -18.24
N LEU A 252 22.40 -24.76 -18.04
CA LEU A 252 21.56 -24.31 -19.16
C LEU A 252 22.08 -23.03 -19.84
N ASP A 253 22.98 -22.26 -19.20
CA ASP A 253 23.57 -21.06 -19.78
C ASP A 253 24.62 -21.45 -20.82
N SER A 254 24.27 -21.37 -22.11
CA SER A 254 25.13 -21.79 -23.21
C SER A 254 26.28 -20.84 -23.53
N THR A 255 26.42 -19.71 -22.81
CA THR A 255 27.42 -18.66 -23.13
C THR A 255 28.79 -18.89 -22.51
N GLY A 256 28.91 -19.80 -21.54
CA GLY A 256 30.17 -20.10 -20.85
C GLY A 256 30.61 -21.56 -21.00
N THR A 257 31.78 -21.87 -20.43
CA THR A 257 32.28 -23.23 -20.25
C THR A 257 32.48 -23.58 -18.76
N GLY A 258 32.30 -24.86 -18.42
CA GLY A 258 32.53 -25.39 -17.07
C GLY A 258 31.44 -25.11 -16.03
N GLN A 259 30.21 -24.83 -16.47
CA GLN A 259 29.05 -24.62 -15.60
C GLN A 259 28.58 -25.94 -14.97
N ALA A 260 28.29 -25.90 -13.68
CA ALA A 260 27.68 -26.97 -12.93
C ALA A 260 26.15 -26.88 -12.98
N GLN A 261 25.48 -27.97 -12.64
CA GLN A 261 24.03 -27.99 -12.54
C GLN A 261 23.55 -27.20 -11.32
N LEU A 262 22.81 -26.13 -11.56
CA LEU A 262 22.18 -25.32 -10.50
C LEU A 262 20.68 -25.54 -10.57
N THR A 263 20.04 -25.89 -9.45
CA THR A 263 18.60 -26.16 -9.39
C THR A 263 17.94 -25.39 -8.25
N ASN A 264 16.86 -24.66 -8.53
CA ASN A 264 16.08 -23.90 -7.56
C ASN A 264 16.87 -22.83 -6.76
N PHE A 265 16.60 -21.57 -7.05
CA PHE A 265 17.18 -20.42 -6.35
C PHE A 265 16.10 -19.42 -5.94
N ILE A 266 16.13 -18.97 -4.69
CA ILE A 266 15.19 -17.98 -4.15
C ILE A 266 15.96 -16.78 -3.60
N PHE A 267 15.55 -15.57 -3.97
CA PHE A 267 16.09 -14.31 -3.45
C PHE A 267 14.93 -13.42 -2.99
N ARG A 268 14.81 -13.13 -1.70
CA ARG A 268 13.61 -12.46 -1.18
C ARG A 268 13.88 -11.48 -0.05
N ARG A 269 13.08 -10.40 0.04
CA ARG A 269 13.20 -9.39 1.11
C ARG A 269 14.63 -8.84 1.27
N CYS A 270 15.34 -8.73 0.16
CA CYS A 270 16.71 -8.24 0.12
C CYS A 270 16.77 -6.86 -0.54
N THR A 271 17.77 -6.07 -0.14
CA THR A 271 18.10 -4.81 -0.80
C THR A 271 19.43 -4.95 -1.51
N VAL A 272 19.55 -4.55 -2.77
CA VAL A 272 20.83 -4.47 -3.48
C VAL A 272 21.00 -3.05 -3.98
N GLN A 273 22.10 -2.41 -3.61
CA GLN A 273 22.32 -1.02 -3.97
C GLN A 273 23.75 -0.71 -4.39
N ASN A 274 23.86 0.22 -5.35
CA ASN A 274 25.12 0.81 -5.82
C ASN A 274 26.09 -0.20 -6.48
N CYS A 275 25.60 -1.32 -7.00
CA CYS A 275 26.41 -2.26 -7.78
C CYS A 275 26.90 -1.63 -9.10
N SER A 276 28.16 -1.89 -9.46
CA SER A 276 28.75 -1.36 -10.70
C SER A 276 28.35 -2.15 -11.96
N ALA A 277 27.71 -3.31 -11.79
CA ALA A 277 27.09 -4.11 -12.85
C ALA A 277 25.67 -4.54 -12.46
N LEU A 278 25.15 -5.59 -13.10
CA LEU A 278 23.85 -6.18 -12.77
C LEU A 278 23.85 -6.57 -11.28
N PRO A 279 22.84 -6.20 -10.48
CA PRO A 279 22.76 -6.59 -9.07
C PRO A 279 22.60 -8.10 -8.91
N LEU A 280 21.80 -8.73 -9.79
CA LEU A 280 21.73 -10.18 -9.94
C LEU A 280 21.99 -10.52 -11.41
N ARG A 281 22.90 -11.47 -11.66
CA ARG A 281 23.10 -12.08 -12.98
C ARG A 281 22.89 -13.58 -12.84
N ILE A 282 21.68 -14.04 -13.14
CA ILE A 282 21.28 -15.43 -12.93
C ILE A 282 21.08 -16.11 -14.28
N GLY A 283 22.04 -16.96 -14.63
CA GLY A 283 22.06 -17.72 -15.86
C GLY A 283 21.92 -19.21 -15.62
N GLY A 284 21.15 -19.90 -16.45
CA GLY A 284 21.32 -21.34 -16.63
C GLY A 284 20.78 -22.23 -15.50
N VAL A 285 19.86 -21.73 -14.68
CA VAL A 285 19.29 -22.48 -13.54
C VAL A 285 18.12 -23.35 -13.99
N ARG A 286 18.13 -24.61 -13.52
CA ARG A 286 17.03 -25.56 -13.67
C ARG A 286 15.99 -25.38 -12.57
N GLY A 287 14.74 -25.76 -12.85
CA GLY A 287 13.65 -25.54 -11.91
C GLY A 287 13.34 -24.05 -11.76
N GLU A 288 13.12 -23.60 -10.52
CA GLU A 288 12.59 -22.27 -10.20
C GLU A 288 13.68 -21.24 -9.85
N VAL A 289 13.63 -20.07 -10.46
CA VAL A 289 14.31 -18.86 -9.99
C VAL A 289 13.23 -17.89 -9.52
N LEU A 290 13.13 -17.65 -8.21
CA LEU A 290 12.09 -16.80 -7.62
C LEU A 290 12.73 -15.60 -6.90
N VAL A 291 12.42 -14.39 -7.38
CA VAL A 291 12.92 -13.13 -6.84
C VAL A 291 11.74 -12.24 -6.47
N TYR A 292 11.53 -12.00 -5.17
CA TYR A 292 10.34 -11.26 -4.71
C TYR A 292 10.54 -10.40 -3.48
N ASP A 293 9.71 -9.37 -3.34
CA ASP A 293 9.74 -8.39 -2.25
C ASP A 293 11.14 -7.77 -2.06
N CYS A 294 11.93 -7.64 -3.13
CA CYS A 294 13.27 -7.08 -3.08
C CYS A 294 13.31 -5.63 -3.57
N THR A 295 14.35 -4.91 -3.16
CA THR A 295 14.63 -3.53 -3.56
C THR A 295 15.97 -3.44 -4.28
N PHE A 296 15.99 -2.87 -5.49
CA PHE A 296 17.19 -2.69 -6.30
C PHE A 296 17.40 -1.20 -6.59
N ILE A 297 18.46 -0.60 -6.05
CA ILE A 297 18.69 0.85 -6.14
C ILE A 297 20.03 1.15 -6.82
N ASN A 298 20.01 1.95 -7.88
CA ASN A 298 21.23 2.52 -8.47
C ASN A 298 22.26 1.44 -8.87
N ASN A 299 21.78 0.37 -9.50
CA ASN A 299 22.58 -0.70 -10.09
C ASN A 299 22.42 -0.69 -11.62
N GLN A 300 22.93 -1.69 -12.36
CA GLN A 300 22.36 -2.00 -13.68
C GLN A 300 21.09 -2.86 -13.53
N ASP A 301 20.66 -3.54 -14.58
CA ASP A 301 19.44 -4.34 -14.64
C ASP A 301 19.53 -5.64 -13.84
N VAL A 302 18.43 -6.04 -13.19
CA VAL A 302 18.32 -7.40 -12.65
C VAL A 302 18.22 -8.37 -13.82
N GLY A 303 19.23 -9.23 -14.03
CA GLY A 303 19.34 -10.02 -15.26
C GLY A 303 19.17 -11.51 -15.10
N PHE A 304 18.41 -12.09 -16.03
CA PHE A 304 18.15 -13.51 -16.15
C PHE A 304 18.41 -13.98 -17.58
N ILE A 305 19.10 -15.11 -17.76
CA ILE A 305 19.33 -15.75 -19.07
C ILE A 305 19.21 -17.28 -18.97
N TYR A 306 18.64 -17.94 -19.97
CA TYR A 306 18.64 -19.41 -20.07
C TYR A 306 18.10 -20.18 -18.85
N ASN A 307 17.20 -19.61 -18.06
CA ASN A 307 16.59 -20.31 -16.92
C ASN A 307 15.30 -21.02 -17.33
N GLN A 308 14.97 -22.10 -16.61
CA GLN A 308 13.80 -22.92 -16.93
C GLN A 308 12.46 -22.32 -16.47
N ASN A 309 12.45 -21.60 -15.35
CA ASN A 309 11.31 -20.86 -14.79
C ASN A 309 11.86 -19.64 -14.03
N VAL A 310 11.41 -18.44 -14.39
CA VAL A 310 11.81 -17.18 -13.74
C VAL A 310 10.57 -16.48 -13.23
N GLN A 311 10.56 -16.15 -11.94
CA GLN A 311 9.50 -15.37 -11.30
C GLN A 311 10.14 -14.13 -10.66
N PHE A 312 9.71 -12.95 -11.09
CA PHE A 312 10.13 -11.65 -10.59
C PHE A 312 8.88 -10.89 -10.11
N GLU A 313 8.63 -10.91 -8.80
CA GLU A 313 7.32 -10.56 -8.23
C GLU A 313 7.41 -9.48 -7.13
N GLY A 314 6.58 -8.45 -7.19
CA GLY A 314 6.45 -7.49 -6.08
C GLY A 314 7.72 -6.68 -5.73
N ASN A 315 8.68 -6.58 -6.65
CA ASN A 315 9.95 -5.90 -6.41
C ASN A 315 9.87 -4.40 -6.70
N PHE A 316 10.76 -3.62 -6.07
CA PHE A 316 10.99 -2.21 -6.37
C PHE A 316 12.36 -2.01 -7.00
N VAL A 317 12.42 -1.41 -8.19
CA VAL A 317 13.65 -1.08 -8.90
C VAL A 317 13.70 0.42 -9.15
N TYR A 318 14.77 1.07 -8.68
CA TYR A 318 14.93 2.51 -8.76
C TYR A 318 16.30 2.89 -9.33
N GLN A 319 16.33 3.84 -10.27
CA GLN A 319 17.56 4.40 -10.87
C GLN A 319 18.49 3.35 -11.50
N SER A 320 17.94 2.30 -12.12
CA SER A 320 18.78 1.39 -12.90
C SER A 320 19.54 2.16 -13.98
N ALA A 321 20.84 1.89 -14.11
CA ALA A 321 21.72 2.43 -15.15
C ALA A 321 21.51 1.76 -16.52
N ASP A 322 20.71 0.69 -16.56
CA ASP A 322 20.33 -0.04 -17.78
C ASP A 322 18.79 -0.29 -17.73
N ASN A 323 18.31 -1.46 -18.09
CA ASN A 323 16.91 -1.86 -17.90
C ASN A 323 16.54 -1.97 -16.41
N GLY A 324 15.26 -1.92 -16.05
CA GLY A 324 14.83 -2.26 -14.68
C GLY A 324 15.06 -3.74 -14.37
N VAL A 325 14.55 -4.60 -15.24
CA VAL A 325 14.80 -6.06 -15.24
C VAL A 325 15.01 -6.54 -16.67
N SER A 326 15.95 -7.48 -16.85
CA SER A 326 16.19 -8.17 -18.11
C SER A 326 15.92 -9.66 -17.97
N VAL A 327 14.70 -10.07 -18.31
CA VAL A 327 14.37 -11.48 -18.54
C VAL A 327 14.66 -11.76 -20.01
N SER A 328 15.92 -12.05 -20.28
CA SER A 328 16.46 -12.04 -21.63
C SER A 328 16.39 -13.43 -22.29
N ARG A 329 17.17 -13.62 -23.34
CA ARG A 329 17.29 -14.84 -24.16
C ARG A 329 17.25 -16.18 -23.41
N GLY A 330 16.62 -17.15 -24.05
CA GLY A 330 16.61 -18.56 -23.62
C GLY A 330 15.84 -18.86 -22.33
N ASN A 331 15.30 -17.85 -21.63
CA ASN A 331 14.42 -18.09 -20.50
C ASN A 331 13.07 -18.66 -20.96
N ASN A 332 12.51 -19.55 -20.15
CA ASN A 332 11.19 -20.14 -20.35
C ASN A 332 10.36 -19.97 -19.08
N LYS A 333 9.02 -19.97 -19.22
CA LYS A 333 8.08 -19.86 -18.09
C LYS A 333 8.41 -18.65 -17.20
N CYS A 334 8.30 -17.47 -17.78
CA CYS A 334 8.68 -16.23 -17.10
C CYS A 334 7.46 -15.52 -16.52
N VAL A 335 7.53 -15.06 -15.29
CA VAL A 335 6.50 -14.23 -14.64
C VAL A 335 7.16 -12.95 -14.15
N VAL A 336 6.65 -11.81 -14.60
CA VAL A 336 7.05 -10.48 -14.15
C VAL A 336 5.77 -9.79 -13.68
N VAL A 337 5.52 -9.78 -12.37
CA VAL A 337 4.20 -9.39 -11.82
C VAL A 337 4.29 -8.42 -10.65
N GLY A 338 3.46 -7.38 -10.66
CA GLY A 338 3.28 -6.49 -9.52
C GLY A 338 4.54 -5.70 -9.10
N ASN A 339 5.53 -5.57 -9.98
CA ASN A 339 6.76 -4.83 -9.68
C ASN A 339 6.57 -3.33 -9.97
N THR A 340 7.41 -2.51 -9.34
CA THR A 340 7.53 -1.08 -9.64
C THR A 340 8.93 -0.75 -10.14
N PHE A 341 9.01 -0.14 -11.32
CA PHE A 341 10.26 0.28 -11.96
C PHE A 341 10.22 1.80 -12.12
N GLU A 342 11.17 2.51 -11.53
CA GLU A 342 11.20 3.97 -11.57
C GLU A 342 12.58 4.51 -11.94
N ASN A 343 12.60 5.50 -12.84
CA ASN A 343 13.82 6.17 -13.28
C ASN A 343 14.87 5.21 -13.88
N CYS A 344 14.43 4.11 -14.51
CA CYS A 344 15.33 3.21 -15.23
C CYS A 344 15.86 3.89 -16.49
N CYS A 345 17.16 3.78 -16.71
CA CYS A 345 17.87 4.40 -17.81
C CYS A 345 17.33 3.95 -19.17
N TYR A 346 17.31 2.65 -19.44
CA TYR A 346 16.79 2.11 -20.70
C TYR A 346 15.34 1.69 -20.54
N ASN A 347 15.05 0.38 -20.59
CA ASN A 347 13.68 -0.10 -20.56
C ASN A 347 13.23 -0.35 -19.13
N GLY A 348 11.95 -0.15 -18.81
CA GLY A 348 11.44 -0.60 -17.51
C GLY A 348 11.58 -2.11 -17.37
N ILE A 349 11.04 -2.83 -18.36
CA ILE A 349 11.06 -4.29 -18.42
C ILE A 349 11.60 -4.74 -19.76
N TRP A 350 12.64 -5.57 -19.76
CA TRP A 350 13.18 -6.23 -20.95
C TRP A 350 12.80 -7.71 -20.95
N LEU A 351 11.82 -8.05 -21.79
CA LEU A 351 11.33 -9.41 -22.07
C LEU A 351 11.69 -9.75 -23.51
N SER A 352 12.98 -9.71 -23.81
CA SER A 352 13.49 -9.67 -25.18
C SER A 352 14.73 -10.55 -25.33
N GLY A 353 15.04 -10.94 -26.57
CA GLY A 353 16.31 -11.59 -26.89
C GLY A 353 17.49 -10.62 -26.84
N PHE A 354 18.65 -11.07 -27.32
CA PHE A 354 19.84 -10.24 -27.45
C PHE A 354 20.50 -10.51 -28.80
N ASP A 355 20.90 -9.46 -29.52
CA ASP A 355 21.60 -9.62 -30.79
C ASP A 355 23.01 -9.08 -30.63
N ASP A 356 23.98 -9.99 -30.59
CA ASP A 356 25.41 -9.67 -30.51
C ASP A 356 26.05 -9.51 -31.90
N GLY A 357 25.24 -9.53 -32.96
CA GLY A 357 25.68 -9.51 -34.35
C GLY A 357 26.05 -10.90 -34.92
N SER A 358 26.01 -11.97 -34.11
CA SER A 358 26.22 -13.35 -34.58
C SER A 358 24.99 -13.95 -35.27
N HIS A 359 23.82 -13.33 -35.09
CA HIS A 359 22.53 -13.75 -35.63
C HIS A 359 22.15 -15.22 -35.34
N ASN A 360 22.57 -15.76 -34.19
CA ASN A 360 22.22 -17.12 -33.79
C ASN A 360 20.81 -17.19 -33.17
N LEU A 361 20.04 -18.24 -33.46
CA LEU A 361 18.68 -18.43 -32.93
C LEU A 361 18.64 -18.78 -31.43
N VAL A 362 19.79 -19.06 -30.81
CA VAL A 362 19.88 -19.30 -29.36
C VAL A 362 19.70 -18.02 -28.53
N ASP A 363 19.74 -16.85 -29.17
CA ASP A 363 19.64 -15.56 -28.51
C ASP A 363 18.26 -14.89 -28.67
N ILE A 364 17.27 -15.61 -29.22
CA ILE A 364 15.89 -15.12 -29.28
C ILE A 364 15.30 -14.95 -27.87
N GLY A 365 14.27 -14.11 -27.79
CA GLY A 365 13.62 -13.73 -26.54
C GLY A 365 12.98 -14.87 -25.76
N PRO A 366 12.55 -14.57 -24.53
CA PRO A 366 11.92 -15.55 -23.66
C PRO A 366 10.64 -16.13 -24.27
N THR A 367 10.28 -17.33 -23.83
CA THR A 367 9.02 -17.98 -24.22
C THR A 367 8.14 -18.31 -23.04
N ASN A 368 6.82 -18.35 -23.25
CA ASN A 368 5.84 -18.68 -22.22
C ASN A 368 5.91 -17.70 -21.04
N PHE A 369 5.63 -16.41 -21.29
CA PHE A 369 5.78 -15.36 -20.27
C PHE A 369 4.48 -14.63 -19.93
N ALA A 370 4.39 -14.14 -18.70
CA ALA A 370 3.33 -13.25 -18.23
C ALA A 370 3.95 -12.00 -17.60
N CYS A 371 3.62 -10.83 -18.15
CA CYS A 371 4.04 -9.53 -17.66
C CYS A 371 2.78 -8.76 -17.21
N THR A 372 2.46 -8.80 -15.91
CA THR A 372 1.13 -8.40 -15.43
C THR A 372 1.19 -7.42 -14.27
N GLY A 373 0.36 -6.36 -14.30
CA GLY A 373 0.16 -5.49 -13.14
C GLY A 373 1.39 -4.74 -12.67
N ASN A 374 2.42 -4.57 -13.51
CA ASN A 374 3.61 -3.80 -13.17
C ASN A 374 3.37 -2.30 -13.35
N THR A 375 4.07 -1.50 -12.55
CA THR A 375 4.10 -0.03 -12.67
C THR A 375 5.48 0.40 -13.16
N VAL A 376 5.54 1.08 -14.31
CA VAL A 376 6.78 1.58 -14.92
C VAL A 376 6.69 3.10 -15.03
N ILE A 377 7.60 3.82 -14.39
CA ILE A 377 7.56 5.27 -14.24
C ILE A 377 8.88 5.88 -14.71
N ASN A 378 8.78 6.91 -15.55
CA ASN A 378 9.91 7.77 -15.94
C ASN A 378 11.11 6.97 -16.45
N VAL A 379 10.92 6.09 -17.42
CA VAL A 379 12.03 5.31 -18.00
C VAL A 379 12.54 5.94 -19.28
N GLY A 380 13.84 5.83 -19.56
CA GLY A 380 14.45 6.52 -20.69
C GLY A 380 14.04 5.93 -22.04
N PHE A 381 14.22 4.63 -22.30
CA PHE A 381 13.90 4.01 -23.58
C PHE A 381 12.43 3.60 -23.72
N ASN A 382 12.07 2.35 -23.40
CA ASN A 382 10.70 1.84 -23.60
C ASN A 382 10.14 1.35 -22.27
N GLY A 383 8.81 1.30 -22.15
CA GLY A 383 8.18 0.82 -20.92
C GLY A 383 8.43 -0.66 -20.75
N ILE A 384 7.94 -1.42 -21.73
CA ILE A 384 8.07 -2.88 -21.81
C ILE A 384 8.60 -3.24 -23.20
N MET A 385 9.76 -3.88 -23.25
CA MET A 385 10.42 -4.33 -24.48
C MET A 385 10.14 -5.82 -24.70
N LEU A 386 9.52 -6.16 -25.83
CA LEU A 386 9.23 -7.51 -26.35
C LEU A 386 9.93 -7.70 -27.71
N ASP A 387 11.23 -7.47 -27.71
CA ASP A 387 12.07 -7.42 -28.88
C ASP A 387 12.88 -8.70 -29.10
N GLN A 388 13.42 -8.88 -30.31
CA GLN A 388 14.28 -10.01 -30.67
C GLN A 388 13.54 -11.36 -30.53
N ALA A 389 12.30 -11.40 -31.02
CA ALA A 389 11.47 -12.60 -31.16
C ALA A 389 11.08 -13.36 -29.88
N PRO A 390 10.52 -12.70 -28.84
CA PRO A 390 9.88 -13.42 -27.74
C PRO A 390 8.56 -14.05 -28.22
N ALA A 391 8.11 -15.12 -27.56
CA ALA A 391 6.94 -15.87 -28.01
C ALA A 391 6.03 -16.38 -26.89
N ASN A 392 4.75 -16.54 -27.21
CA ASN A 392 3.74 -17.12 -26.32
C ASN A 392 3.67 -16.37 -24.98
N GLY A 393 3.23 -15.11 -24.99
CA GLY A 393 3.21 -14.33 -23.76
C GLY A 393 2.19 -13.23 -23.70
N THR A 394 1.94 -12.75 -22.49
CA THR A 394 0.95 -11.71 -22.21
C THR A 394 1.61 -10.51 -21.55
N VAL A 395 1.17 -9.31 -21.93
CA VAL A 395 1.50 -8.03 -21.30
C VAL A 395 0.17 -7.40 -20.92
N THR A 396 -0.24 -7.54 -19.65
CA THR A 396 -1.61 -7.24 -19.24
C THR A 396 -1.74 -6.40 -17.98
N GLY A 397 -2.61 -5.40 -17.98
CA GLY A 397 -2.90 -4.60 -16.78
C GLY A 397 -1.71 -3.81 -16.24
N ASN A 398 -0.67 -3.55 -17.03
CA ASN A 398 0.48 -2.75 -16.60
C ASN A 398 0.17 -1.26 -16.73
N MET A 399 0.75 -0.45 -15.85
CA MET A 399 0.73 1.02 -15.93
C MET A 399 2.12 1.50 -16.35
N VAL A 400 2.24 2.12 -17.52
CA VAL A 400 3.47 2.69 -18.05
C VAL A 400 3.29 4.20 -18.18
N THR A 401 4.04 4.96 -17.40
CA THR A 401 4.13 6.42 -17.47
C THR A 401 5.55 6.81 -17.86
N GLN A 402 5.77 7.14 -19.12
CA GLN A 402 7.14 7.40 -19.61
C GLN A 402 7.66 8.81 -19.37
N GLY A 403 6.85 9.72 -18.83
CA GLY A 403 7.27 11.10 -18.58
C GLY A 403 7.82 11.82 -19.83
N TYR A 404 7.45 11.35 -21.04
CA TYR A 404 7.93 11.86 -22.32
C TYR A 404 9.43 11.68 -22.63
N PHE A 405 10.14 10.77 -21.96
CA PHE A 405 11.55 10.53 -22.29
C PHE A 405 11.73 9.88 -23.67
N ARG A 406 12.69 10.41 -24.43
CA ARG A 406 13.18 9.86 -25.71
C ARG A 406 14.58 9.28 -25.50
N GLY A 407 14.75 8.52 -24.43
CA GLY A 407 16.03 7.99 -23.98
C GLY A 407 16.57 8.62 -22.69
N PRO A 408 17.61 8.00 -22.12
CA PRO A 408 18.35 8.58 -21.01
C PRO A 408 18.88 9.97 -21.36
N SER A 409 19.08 10.80 -20.34
CA SER A 409 19.62 12.16 -20.48
C SER A 409 20.97 12.22 -21.19
N ASP A 410 21.76 11.15 -21.11
CA ASP A 410 23.09 11.01 -21.72
C ASP A 410 23.10 10.17 -23.01
N GLN A 411 21.95 9.64 -23.45
CA GLN A 411 21.80 8.81 -24.66
C GLN A 411 20.43 8.96 -25.32
N ALA A 412 19.97 10.20 -25.52
CA ALA A 412 18.69 10.47 -26.15
C ALA A 412 18.65 9.98 -27.62
N SER A 413 17.53 9.39 -28.05
CA SER A 413 17.30 8.83 -29.38
C SER A 413 15.81 8.78 -29.72
N ASP A 414 15.47 9.24 -30.92
CA ASP A 414 14.11 9.17 -31.47
C ASP A 414 13.65 7.76 -31.86
N ALA A 415 14.54 6.77 -31.81
CA ALA A 415 14.18 5.37 -31.98
C ALA A 415 13.48 4.79 -30.74
N ASN A 416 13.49 5.50 -29.61
CA ASN A 416 12.95 5.03 -28.34
C ASN A 416 11.73 5.86 -27.88
N GLY A 417 11.10 5.45 -26.78
CA GLY A 417 9.92 6.11 -26.22
C GLY A 417 8.61 5.37 -26.53
N ALA A 418 8.66 4.06 -26.78
CA ALA A 418 7.46 3.24 -26.97
C ALA A 418 6.96 2.68 -25.63
N GLY A 419 5.66 2.77 -25.32
CA GLY A 419 5.09 2.19 -24.11
C GLY A 419 5.31 0.67 -24.06
N VAL A 420 4.91 -0.02 -25.13
CA VAL A 420 5.23 -1.44 -25.39
C VAL A 420 5.88 -1.53 -26.77
N TYR A 421 7.05 -2.14 -26.87
CA TYR A 421 7.75 -2.38 -28.14
C TYR A 421 7.75 -3.87 -28.47
N ILE A 422 7.38 -4.25 -29.69
CA ILE A 422 7.30 -5.65 -30.15
C ILE A 422 8.10 -5.82 -31.44
N GLY A 423 8.98 -6.81 -31.46
CA GLY A 423 9.99 -6.92 -32.51
C GLY A 423 10.49 -8.34 -32.81
N GLY A 424 10.62 -8.69 -34.10
CA GLY A 424 11.29 -9.93 -34.56
C GLY A 424 12.83 -9.88 -34.54
N TYR A 425 13.50 -11.03 -34.61
CA TYR A 425 14.96 -11.17 -34.62
C TYR A 425 15.51 -11.33 -36.04
N PRO A 426 16.69 -10.78 -36.39
CA PRO A 426 17.50 -9.83 -35.61
C PRO A 426 17.00 -8.38 -35.75
N THR A 427 17.50 -7.46 -34.92
CA THR A 427 17.09 -6.05 -34.97
C THR A 427 17.44 -5.38 -36.30
N SER A 428 18.51 -5.84 -36.93
CA SER A 428 19.02 -5.35 -38.21
C SER A 428 18.16 -5.70 -39.43
N ALA A 429 17.18 -6.62 -39.31
CA ALA A 429 16.42 -7.15 -40.45
C ALA A 429 14.90 -7.30 -40.19
N ARG A 430 14.25 -6.26 -39.64
CA ARG A 430 12.79 -6.30 -39.30
C ARG A 430 11.85 -6.50 -40.50
N ASN A 431 12.32 -6.14 -41.69
CA ASN A 431 11.63 -6.34 -42.97
C ASN A 431 11.83 -7.76 -43.54
N SER A 432 12.62 -8.61 -42.90
CA SER A 432 12.78 -10.03 -43.22
C SER A 432 13.38 -10.79 -42.01
N PRO A 433 12.68 -10.86 -40.87
CA PRO A 433 13.26 -11.40 -39.65
C PRO A 433 13.43 -12.93 -39.77
N THR A 434 14.52 -13.45 -39.20
CA THR A 434 14.79 -14.89 -39.13
C THR A 434 13.92 -15.58 -38.08
N ALA A 435 13.46 -14.85 -37.06
CA ALA A 435 12.42 -15.27 -36.13
C ALA A 435 11.47 -14.12 -35.82
N TYR A 436 10.18 -14.42 -35.69
CA TYR A 436 9.15 -13.41 -35.43
C TYR A 436 8.82 -13.35 -33.94
N ALA A 437 8.53 -12.16 -33.43
CA ALA A 437 7.77 -12.07 -32.18
C ALA A 437 6.38 -12.67 -32.43
N THR A 438 5.95 -13.64 -31.64
CA THR A 438 4.75 -14.43 -32.01
C THR A 438 3.84 -14.80 -30.85
N ASN A 439 2.53 -14.83 -31.13
CA ASN A 439 1.51 -15.23 -30.17
C ASN A 439 1.57 -14.40 -28.88
N LEU A 440 1.48 -13.07 -29.05
CA LEU A 440 1.57 -12.11 -27.94
C LEU A 440 0.25 -11.37 -27.76
N VAL A 441 -0.15 -11.19 -26.50
CA VAL A 441 -1.35 -10.42 -26.13
C VAL A 441 -0.94 -9.21 -25.30
N VAL A 442 -1.20 -8.00 -25.80
CA VAL A 442 -1.05 -6.73 -25.08
C VAL A 442 -2.43 -6.23 -24.72
N ALA A 443 -2.87 -6.45 -23.48
CA ALA A 443 -4.26 -6.18 -23.10
C ALA A 443 -4.46 -5.38 -21.81
N GLY A 444 -5.39 -4.43 -21.81
CA GLY A 444 -5.80 -3.74 -20.58
C GLY A 444 -4.71 -2.89 -19.92
N ASN A 445 -3.65 -2.52 -20.64
CA ASN A 445 -2.57 -1.69 -20.11
C ASN A 445 -2.95 -0.20 -20.18
N THR A 446 -2.45 0.60 -19.25
CA THR A 446 -2.48 2.06 -19.30
C THR A 446 -1.11 2.56 -19.74
N LEU A 447 -1.03 3.10 -20.96
CA LEU A 447 0.19 3.62 -21.58
C LEU A 447 0.05 5.14 -21.69
N PHE A 448 0.71 5.85 -20.79
CA PHE A 448 0.58 7.29 -20.60
C PHE A 448 1.89 7.99 -20.93
N GLN A 449 1.79 9.10 -21.69
CA GLN A 449 2.93 9.98 -22.00
C GLN A 449 4.12 9.25 -22.66
N CYS A 450 3.83 8.26 -23.51
CA CYS A 450 4.86 7.60 -24.31
C CYS A 450 5.36 8.54 -25.39
N ALA A 451 6.68 8.77 -25.49
CA ALA A 451 7.22 9.84 -26.30
C ALA A 451 7.13 9.58 -27.82
N ARG A 452 7.27 8.31 -28.24
CA ARG A 452 7.28 7.88 -29.63
C ARG A 452 5.99 7.16 -30.02
N ALA A 453 5.65 6.09 -29.31
CA ALA A 453 4.46 5.30 -29.58
C ALA A 453 3.82 4.75 -28.31
N GLY A 454 2.50 4.56 -28.27
CA GLY A 454 1.89 3.74 -27.22
C GLY A 454 2.33 2.28 -27.36
N VAL A 455 1.98 1.66 -28.49
CA VAL A 455 2.43 0.31 -28.87
C VAL A 455 3.19 0.38 -30.20
N TYR A 456 4.36 -0.24 -30.27
CA TYR A 456 5.16 -0.39 -31.49
C TYR A 456 5.23 -1.86 -31.89
N ILE A 457 4.95 -2.20 -33.14
CA ILE A 457 4.96 -3.56 -33.66
C ILE A 457 5.79 -3.62 -34.94
N THR A 458 6.75 -4.55 -35.01
CA THR A 458 7.47 -4.84 -36.25
C THR A 458 8.03 -6.26 -36.30
N GLY A 459 8.03 -6.90 -37.47
CA GLY A 459 8.51 -8.28 -37.62
C GLY A 459 7.80 -9.28 -36.70
N ALA A 460 6.47 -9.17 -36.56
CA ALA A 460 5.67 -9.92 -35.59
C ALA A 460 4.52 -10.72 -36.24
N LYS A 461 4.06 -11.79 -35.58
CA LYS A 461 2.93 -12.63 -36.04
C LYS A 461 1.96 -12.92 -34.91
N ALA A 462 0.67 -13.03 -35.21
CA ALA A 462 -0.34 -13.39 -34.21
C ALA A 462 -0.27 -12.49 -32.96
N ILE A 463 -0.42 -11.17 -33.16
CA ILE A 463 -0.35 -10.17 -32.10
C ILE A 463 -1.74 -9.62 -31.84
N THR A 464 -2.19 -9.68 -30.60
CA THR A 464 -3.44 -9.07 -30.15
C THR A 464 -3.13 -7.84 -29.30
N VAL A 465 -3.62 -6.68 -29.70
CA VAL A 465 -3.60 -5.44 -28.91
C VAL A 465 -5.03 -5.09 -28.57
N GLU A 466 -5.42 -5.21 -27.30
CA GLU A 466 -6.81 -5.02 -26.91
C GLU A 466 -7.07 -4.29 -25.61
N ALA A 467 -8.16 -3.52 -25.55
CA ALA A 467 -8.62 -2.88 -24.32
C ALA A 467 -7.57 -1.99 -23.61
N ASN A 468 -6.52 -1.55 -24.31
CA ASN A 468 -5.50 -0.67 -23.73
C ASN A 468 -5.99 0.78 -23.71
N GLN A 469 -5.57 1.53 -22.70
CA GLN A 469 -5.72 2.98 -22.61
C GLN A 469 -4.39 3.63 -23.00
N ILE A 470 -4.34 4.25 -24.17
CA ILE A 470 -3.17 4.92 -24.72
C ILE A 470 -3.45 6.42 -24.70
N LEU A 471 -2.79 7.14 -23.79
CA LEU A 471 -3.17 8.50 -23.42
C LEU A 471 -2.00 9.46 -23.56
N ASN A 472 -2.23 10.57 -24.25
CA ASN A 472 -1.29 11.67 -24.45
C ASN A 472 0.06 11.22 -25.04
N CYS A 473 0.06 10.27 -25.98
CA CYS A 473 1.29 9.89 -26.69
C CYS A 473 1.87 11.05 -27.51
N GLY A 474 3.19 11.12 -27.57
CA GLY A 474 3.93 12.08 -28.38
C GLY A 474 4.43 13.32 -27.63
N THR A 475 5.45 13.95 -28.20
CA THR A 475 6.10 15.17 -27.71
C THR A 475 6.10 16.27 -28.77
N GLN A 476 6.33 17.53 -28.37
CA GLN A 476 6.47 18.62 -29.34
C GLN A 476 7.75 18.50 -30.18
N TYR A 477 8.84 18.09 -29.54
CA TYR A 477 10.18 18.06 -30.13
C TYR A 477 10.76 16.64 -30.17
N LEU A 478 11.69 16.43 -31.10
CA LEU A 478 12.58 15.27 -31.16
C LEU A 478 13.51 15.22 -29.93
N ALA A 479 14.33 14.17 -29.85
CA ALA A 479 15.28 13.93 -28.77
C ALA A 479 16.29 15.08 -28.54
N ASP A 480 16.51 15.92 -29.56
CA ASP A 480 17.34 17.12 -29.47
C ASP A 480 16.71 18.28 -28.67
N GLY A 481 15.43 18.17 -28.31
CA GLY A 481 14.68 19.17 -27.55
C GLY A 481 14.32 20.43 -28.34
N ALA A 482 14.61 20.49 -29.65
CA ALA A 482 14.49 21.70 -30.46
C ALA A 482 13.76 21.48 -31.80
N THR A 483 13.97 20.34 -32.45
CA THR A 483 13.36 20.06 -33.76
C THR A 483 11.92 19.64 -33.57
N ALA A 484 10.97 20.45 -34.05
CA ALA A 484 9.55 20.18 -33.93
C ALA A 484 9.12 18.96 -34.75
N ILE A 485 8.31 18.09 -34.17
CA ILE A 485 7.80 16.89 -34.84
C ILE A 485 6.63 17.26 -35.74
N SER A 486 6.78 16.99 -37.04
CA SER A 486 5.74 17.21 -38.05
C SER A 486 4.44 16.53 -37.64
N SER A 487 3.31 17.20 -37.87
CA SER A 487 1.99 16.57 -37.68
C SER A 487 1.81 15.36 -38.61
N THR A 488 2.54 15.28 -39.72
CA THR A 488 2.44 14.16 -40.68
C THR A 488 3.40 13.00 -40.41
N ASP A 489 4.28 13.11 -39.41
CA ASP A 489 5.22 12.03 -39.05
C ASP A 489 4.45 10.78 -38.60
N SER A 490 4.69 9.67 -39.28
CA SER A 490 4.03 8.37 -39.05
C SER A 490 4.89 7.40 -38.23
N THR A 491 6.08 7.83 -37.80
CA THR A 491 7.05 7.04 -37.03
C THR A 491 7.21 7.54 -35.59
N ASN A 492 6.78 8.77 -35.33
CA ASN A 492 6.76 9.42 -34.02
C ASN A 492 5.36 9.92 -33.66
N ASN A 493 5.11 10.06 -32.37
CA ASN A 493 3.87 10.53 -31.77
C ASN A 493 2.64 9.70 -32.20
N VAL A 494 2.77 8.38 -32.23
CA VAL A 494 1.70 7.49 -32.70
C VAL A 494 1.03 6.78 -31.52
N GLY A 495 -0.27 6.53 -31.58
CA GLY A 495 -0.95 5.66 -30.61
C GLY A 495 -0.44 4.22 -30.72
N ILE A 496 -0.72 3.59 -31.85
CA ILE A 496 -0.26 2.25 -32.20
C ILE A 496 0.47 2.30 -33.55
N LEU A 497 1.74 1.93 -33.56
CA LEU A 497 2.60 1.93 -34.74
C LEU A 497 2.90 0.50 -35.16
N ILE A 498 2.42 0.10 -36.34
CA ILE A 498 2.77 -1.13 -37.03
C ILE A 498 3.70 -0.75 -38.18
N ASP A 499 4.97 -1.06 -37.99
CA ASP A 499 6.05 -0.79 -38.94
C ASP A 499 6.47 -2.08 -39.67
N ASN A 500 6.98 -1.97 -40.90
CA ASN A 500 7.27 -3.10 -41.78
C ASN A 500 6.04 -3.99 -42.04
N THR A 501 4.94 -3.38 -42.48
CA THR A 501 3.62 -4.03 -42.67
C THR A 501 3.62 -5.28 -43.55
N ALA A 502 4.61 -5.44 -44.43
CA ALA A 502 4.78 -6.64 -45.25
C ALA A 502 5.17 -7.89 -44.44
N THR A 503 5.84 -7.74 -43.30
CA THR A 503 6.27 -8.88 -42.46
C THR A 503 5.33 -9.16 -41.30
N ASN A 504 4.51 -8.20 -40.89
CA ASN A 504 3.52 -8.44 -39.85
C ASN A 504 2.29 -9.15 -40.41
N THR A 505 1.84 -10.23 -39.75
CA THR A 505 0.65 -11.01 -40.13
C THR A 505 -0.17 -11.39 -38.90
N ASP A 506 -1.49 -11.55 -39.07
CA ASP A 506 -2.44 -11.91 -38.02
C ASP A 506 -2.40 -10.92 -36.83
N ILE A 507 -2.53 -9.62 -37.15
CA ILE A 507 -2.53 -8.55 -36.16
C ILE A 507 -3.98 -8.15 -35.86
N ALA A 508 -4.39 -8.29 -34.60
CA ALA A 508 -5.72 -7.91 -34.13
C ALA A 508 -5.62 -6.70 -33.19
N ILE A 509 -6.28 -5.60 -33.53
CA ILE A 509 -6.32 -4.38 -32.71
C ILE A 509 -7.77 -4.02 -32.43
N ARG A 510 -8.21 -4.20 -31.18
CA ARG A 510 -9.63 -4.07 -30.84
C ARG A 510 -9.89 -3.45 -29.47
N ASN A 511 -11.00 -2.73 -29.31
CA ASN A 511 -11.42 -2.15 -28.03
C ASN A 511 -10.39 -1.21 -27.36
N ASN A 512 -9.36 -0.75 -28.06
CA ASN A 512 -8.38 0.16 -27.49
C ASN A 512 -8.93 1.59 -27.47
N THR A 513 -8.50 2.34 -26.47
CA THR A 513 -8.81 3.75 -26.27
C THR A 513 -7.52 4.54 -26.52
N VAL A 514 -7.45 5.33 -27.58
CA VAL A 514 -6.29 6.16 -27.94
C VAL A 514 -6.70 7.62 -27.94
N LEU A 515 -6.27 8.37 -26.92
CA LEU A 515 -6.63 9.77 -26.77
C LEU A 515 -5.41 10.67 -26.62
N ASP A 516 -5.55 11.88 -27.16
CA ASP A 516 -4.74 13.02 -26.76
C ASP A 516 -5.68 14.10 -26.22
N GLU A 517 -5.65 14.27 -24.90
CA GLU A 517 -6.55 15.16 -24.15
C GLU A 517 -5.88 16.51 -23.83
N ARG A 518 -4.67 16.76 -24.36
CA ARG A 518 -3.97 18.03 -24.17
C ARG A 518 -4.70 19.15 -24.91
N ALA A 519 -4.70 20.35 -24.32
CA ALA A 519 -5.24 21.56 -24.96
C ALA A 519 -4.56 21.85 -26.31
N THR A 520 -3.28 21.48 -26.45
CA THR A 520 -2.57 21.41 -27.73
C THR A 520 -2.11 19.97 -27.95
N PRO A 521 -2.76 19.24 -28.87
CA PRO A 521 -2.38 17.85 -29.16
C PRO A 521 -0.99 17.73 -29.78
N TYR A 522 -0.24 16.71 -29.39
CA TYR A 522 1.02 16.30 -30.05
C TYR A 522 0.93 14.93 -30.71
N GLY A 523 -0.04 14.08 -30.34
CA GLY A 523 -0.29 12.79 -30.97
C GLY A 523 -0.68 12.98 -32.43
N ASN A 524 0.06 12.38 -33.36
CA ASN A 524 -0.14 12.52 -34.80
C ASN A 524 -1.27 11.64 -35.29
N TYR A 525 -1.15 10.34 -35.07
CA TYR A 525 -2.05 9.32 -35.57
C TYR A 525 -2.38 8.36 -34.44
N ALA A 526 -3.61 7.85 -34.40
CA ALA A 526 -3.95 6.83 -33.41
C ALA A 526 -3.44 5.45 -33.83
N LEU A 527 -3.38 5.18 -35.14
CA LEU A 527 -2.86 3.94 -35.71
C LEU A 527 -2.08 4.21 -37.01
N VAL A 528 -0.96 3.51 -37.18
CA VAL A 528 -0.19 3.39 -38.43
C VAL A 528 0.05 1.89 -38.71
N PRO A 529 -0.05 1.38 -39.96
CA PRO A 529 -0.55 2.08 -41.14
C PRO A 529 -2.03 2.41 -40.99
N GLN A 530 -2.47 3.47 -41.66
CA GLN A 530 -3.88 3.86 -41.66
C GLN A 530 -4.75 2.90 -42.47
N THR A 531 -4.15 2.16 -43.40
CA THR A 531 -4.83 1.14 -44.22
C THR A 531 -4.49 -0.26 -43.72
N ALA A 532 -5.53 -1.04 -43.45
CA ALA A 532 -5.40 -2.42 -43.02
C ALA A 532 -4.84 -3.30 -44.15
N ASN A 533 -3.84 -4.13 -43.84
CA ASN A 533 -3.54 -5.29 -44.68
C ASN A 533 -4.68 -6.33 -44.50
N SER A 534 -4.92 -7.16 -45.51
CA SER A 534 -5.91 -8.24 -45.49
C SER A 534 -5.77 -9.23 -44.31
N SER A 535 -4.58 -9.32 -43.71
CA SER A 535 -4.28 -10.16 -42.54
C SER A 535 -4.52 -9.47 -41.19
N TYR A 536 -5.05 -8.24 -41.19
CA TYR A 536 -5.25 -7.45 -39.98
C TYR A 536 -6.74 -7.30 -39.64
N VAL A 537 -7.05 -7.25 -38.35
CA VAL A 537 -8.41 -7.08 -37.82
C VAL A 537 -8.46 -5.86 -36.92
N TYR A 538 -9.41 -4.95 -37.19
CA TYR A 538 -9.55 -3.70 -36.45
C TYR A 538 -11.01 -3.38 -36.11
N TRP A 539 -11.43 -3.51 -34.85
CA TRP A 539 -12.82 -3.22 -34.46
C TRP A 539 -12.96 -2.56 -33.08
N PHE A 540 -13.99 -1.72 -32.94
CA PHE A 540 -14.42 -1.12 -31.67
C PHE A 540 -13.35 -0.29 -30.92
N ASN A 541 -12.34 0.25 -31.63
CA ASN A 541 -11.37 1.16 -31.02
C ASN A 541 -11.95 2.59 -30.92
N HIS A 542 -11.70 3.29 -29.81
CA HIS A 542 -12.03 4.69 -29.61
C HIS A 542 -10.77 5.55 -29.80
N MET A 543 -10.74 6.42 -30.82
CA MET A 543 -9.55 7.17 -31.20
C MET A 543 -9.90 8.66 -31.40
N ALA A 544 -9.43 9.56 -30.52
CA ALA A 544 -9.88 10.96 -30.51
C ALA A 544 -8.82 11.95 -30.00
N GLY A 545 -8.87 13.20 -30.47
CA GLY A 545 -7.99 14.30 -30.00
C GLY A 545 -6.62 14.39 -30.68
N LEU A 546 -6.33 13.56 -31.68
CA LEU A 546 -5.05 13.54 -32.41
C LEU A 546 -4.98 14.68 -33.44
N ARG A 547 -3.76 15.09 -33.81
CA ARG A 547 -3.47 16.11 -34.84
C ARG A 547 -4.04 15.74 -36.21
N ASN A 548 -4.15 14.46 -36.53
CA ASN A 548 -4.80 13.98 -37.74
C ASN A 548 -6.06 13.17 -37.39
N PRO A 549 -7.25 13.66 -37.76
CA PRO A 549 -8.52 12.99 -37.48
C PRO A 549 -8.80 11.80 -38.42
N TYR A 550 -8.02 11.61 -39.48
CA TYR A 550 -8.19 10.55 -40.47
C TYR A 550 -7.66 9.18 -39.97
N ASN A 551 -8.25 8.64 -38.91
CA ASN A 551 -8.03 7.24 -38.49
C ASN A 551 -9.13 6.37 -39.11
N VAL A 552 -8.99 6.15 -40.41
CA VAL A 552 -9.92 5.38 -41.24
C VAL A 552 -9.72 3.88 -41.01
N LEU A 553 -10.32 3.36 -39.94
CA LEU A 553 -10.73 1.95 -39.88
C LEU A 553 -12.25 1.80 -39.74
N ASP A 554 -12.99 2.91 -39.76
CA ASP A 554 -14.44 2.94 -39.98
C ASP A 554 -14.80 3.58 -41.34
N HIS A 555 -13.82 3.83 -42.21
CA HIS A 555 -14.02 4.53 -43.50
C HIS A 555 -13.35 3.79 -44.67
N ASP A 556 -13.19 2.47 -44.60
CA ASP A 556 -13.08 1.69 -45.83
C ASP A 556 -14.48 1.21 -46.22
N PRO A 557 -15.17 1.90 -47.15
CA PRO A 557 -16.46 1.44 -47.64
C PRO A 557 -16.38 0.07 -48.34
N ASN A 558 -15.19 -0.46 -48.63
CA ASN A 558 -15.01 -1.78 -49.23
C ASN A 558 -14.94 -2.94 -48.22
N THR A 559 -14.77 -2.65 -46.92
CA THR A 559 -14.74 -3.68 -45.85
C THR A 559 -15.88 -3.53 -44.84
N ARG A 560 -16.79 -2.57 -45.03
CA ARG A 560 -18.14 -2.60 -44.44
C ARG A 560 -19.02 -3.62 -45.18
N GLU A 561 -18.69 -4.90 -45.11
CA GLU A 561 -19.75 -5.91 -45.10
C GLU A 561 -20.46 -5.80 -43.76
N ILE A 562 -21.39 -4.84 -43.65
CA ILE A 562 -22.59 -5.15 -42.89
C ILE A 562 -23.12 -6.40 -43.59
N SER A 563 -23.03 -7.55 -42.89
CA SER A 563 -23.63 -8.82 -43.29
C SER A 563 -24.84 -8.55 -44.17
N SER A 564 -24.92 -9.24 -45.32
CA SER A 564 -25.94 -9.08 -46.37
C SER A 564 -27.41 -9.08 -45.88
N THR A 565 -27.63 -9.22 -44.57
CA THR A 565 -28.89 -8.97 -43.86
C THR A 565 -28.64 -8.13 -42.59
N ILE A 566 -29.22 -6.92 -42.49
CA ILE A 566 -29.49 -6.28 -41.20
C ILE A 566 -30.78 -6.90 -40.65
N ARG A 567 -30.67 -7.75 -39.61
CA ARG A 567 -31.84 -8.18 -38.83
C ARG A 567 -32.12 -7.16 -37.75
N PHE A 568 -33.29 -6.52 -37.81
CA PHE A 568 -33.79 -5.67 -36.74
C PHE A 568 -34.59 -6.52 -35.76
N ASP A 569 -33.91 -7.13 -34.77
CA ASP A 569 -34.55 -7.94 -33.73
C ASP A 569 -35.05 -7.09 -32.54
N ALA A 570 -34.94 -5.75 -32.62
CA ALA A 570 -35.43 -4.77 -31.64
C ALA A 570 -35.75 -3.40 -32.29
N ASN A 571 -36.41 -2.51 -31.53
CA ASN A 571 -36.81 -1.16 -31.97
C ASN A 571 -35.58 -0.28 -32.26
N THR A 572 -35.25 -0.08 -33.54
CA THR A 572 -34.21 0.87 -33.99
C THR A 572 -34.85 2.17 -34.47
N LYS A 573 -34.44 3.32 -33.91
CA LYS A 573 -34.93 4.67 -34.28
C LYS A 573 -33.86 5.45 -35.04
N PHE A 574 -34.15 5.86 -36.29
CA PHE A 574 -33.30 6.78 -37.06
C PHE A 574 -33.77 8.23 -36.84
N ALA A 575 -33.13 8.95 -35.92
CA ALA A 575 -33.54 10.31 -35.53
C ALA A 575 -33.44 11.35 -36.67
N GLY A 576 -32.57 11.12 -37.66
CA GLY A 576 -32.39 11.99 -38.83
C GLY A 576 -33.01 11.46 -40.13
N GLY A 577 -33.68 10.31 -40.10
CA GLY A 577 -34.07 9.57 -41.31
C GLY A 577 -32.98 8.61 -41.82
N ALA A 578 -33.27 7.85 -42.87
CA ALA A 578 -32.35 6.92 -43.52
C ALA A 578 -32.46 7.02 -45.05
N THR A 579 -31.33 7.00 -45.76
CA THR A 579 -31.28 7.13 -47.23
C THR A 579 -30.73 5.84 -47.87
N ALA A 580 -31.45 5.30 -48.87
CA ALA A 580 -31.01 4.17 -49.69
C ALA A 580 -30.77 4.62 -51.14
N GLY A 581 -29.51 4.61 -51.63
CA GLY A 581 -29.16 4.97 -53.01
C GLY A 581 -27.87 5.80 -53.14
N THR A 582 -27.35 5.95 -54.36
CA THR A 582 -26.00 6.51 -54.64
C THR A 582 -25.95 8.01 -54.96
N SER A 583 -27.09 8.70 -55.05
CA SER A 583 -27.16 10.14 -55.38
C SER A 583 -27.38 10.98 -54.10
N GLY A 584 -26.40 11.81 -53.76
CA GLY A 584 -26.41 12.62 -52.54
C GLY A 584 -27.25 13.88 -52.67
N GLY A 585 -28.45 13.86 -52.09
CA GLY A 585 -29.17 15.06 -51.68
C GLY A 585 -29.69 14.81 -50.27
N THR A 586 -29.11 15.47 -49.28
CA THR A 586 -29.59 15.41 -47.89
C THR A 586 -30.96 16.10 -47.82
N GLY A 587 -32.02 15.29 -47.76
CA GLY A 587 -33.38 15.79 -47.53
C GLY A 587 -33.47 16.50 -46.18
N THR A 588 -34.11 17.66 -46.15
CA THR A 588 -34.28 18.50 -44.95
C THR A 588 -35.37 17.99 -44.01
N ILE A 589 -35.95 16.81 -44.27
CA ILE A 589 -37.12 16.24 -43.60
C ILE A 589 -36.78 14.84 -43.11
N SER A 590 -37.05 14.52 -41.84
CA SER A 590 -36.84 13.19 -41.27
C SER A 590 -37.74 12.13 -41.95
N GLY A 591 -37.17 11.15 -42.66
CA GLY A 591 -37.90 10.10 -43.38
C GLY A 591 -37.04 8.91 -43.87
N PHE A 592 -37.62 7.96 -44.63
CA PHE A 592 -36.89 6.92 -45.35
C PHE A 592 -36.81 7.29 -46.84
N ASP A 593 -35.69 7.86 -47.26
CA ASP A 593 -35.47 8.35 -48.62
C ASP A 593 -34.92 7.23 -49.52
N ILE A 594 -35.55 7.00 -50.68
CA ILE A 594 -35.07 6.05 -51.68
C ILE A 594 -34.61 6.85 -52.90
N ASN A 595 -33.31 6.85 -53.18
CA ASN A 595 -32.72 7.55 -54.31
C ASN A 595 -32.14 6.59 -55.37
N GLY A 596 -32.03 7.07 -56.60
CA GLY A 596 -31.47 6.35 -57.74
C GLY A 596 -31.08 7.31 -58.86
N ALA A 597 -30.40 6.83 -59.88
CA ALA A 597 -30.08 7.60 -61.07
C ALA A 597 -31.37 8.02 -61.84
N ALA A 598 -31.29 9.09 -62.64
CA ALA A 598 -32.38 9.43 -63.57
C ALA A 598 -32.65 8.24 -64.52
N GLY A 599 -33.92 7.91 -64.77
CA GLY A 599 -34.29 6.76 -65.60
C GLY A 599 -34.23 5.40 -64.89
N SER A 600 -33.99 5.37 -63.57
CA SER A 600 -34.03 4.16 -62.75
C SER A 600 -35.27 4.14 -61.84
N ALA A 601 -35.83 2.96 -61.56
CA ALA A 601 -36.96 2.82 -60.64
C ALA A 601 -36.48 2.79 -59.18
N ARG A 602 -37.26 3.38 -58.28
CA ARG A 602 -37.04 3.36 -56.81
C ARG A 602 -38.09 2.44 -56.20
N ARG A 603 -37.70 1.37 -55.51
CA ARG A 603 -38.64 0.33 -55.08
C ARG A 603 -38.50 0.00 -53.60
N HIS A 604 -39.64 -0.08 -52.92
CA HIS A 604 -39.83 -0.86 -51.71
C HIS A 604 -40.58 -2.14 -52.09
N GLN A 605 -40.03 -3.31 -51.77
CA GLN A 605 -40.53 -4.60 -52.23
C GLN A 605 -41.10 -5.43 -51.07
N ILE A 606 -42.22 -6.09 -51.33
CA ILE A 606 -42.83 -7.10 -50.46
C ILE A 606 -42.60 -8.45 -51.14
N LEU A 607 -41.87 -9.34 -50.47
CA LEU A 607 -41.47 -10.64 -51.00
C LEU A 607 -42.17 -11.78 -50.26
N THR A 608 -42.33 -12.92 -50.92
CA THR A 608 -42.72 -14.19 -50.31
C THR A 608 -41.78 -15.25 -50.86
N GLY A 609 -41.05 -15.95 -49.99
CA GLY A 609 -40.03 -16.93 -50.42
C GLY A 609 -38.93 -16.33 -51.31
N SER A 610 -38.48 -15.10 -51.00
CA SER A 610 -37.51 -14.33 -51.81
C SER A 610 -37.96 -13.93 -53.21
N VAL A 611 -39.24 -14.14 -53.56
CA VAL A 611 -39.82 -13.69 -54.82
C VAL A 611 -40.70 -12.46 -54.59
N VAL A 612 -40.53 -11.43 -55.41
CA VAL A 612 -41.30 -10.18 -55.31
C VAL A 612 -42.78 -10.45 -55.60
N ARG A 613 -43.67 -9.90 -54.78
CA ARG A 613 -45.13 -9.94 -54.96
C ARG A 613 -45.70 -8.55 -55.22
N TRP A 614 -45.21 -7.58 -54.48
CA TRP A 614 -45.57 -6.18 -54.64
C TRP A 614 -44.33 -5.31 -54.60
N ALA A 615 -44.34 -4.24 -55.39
CA ALA A 615 -43.39 -3.16 -55.24
C ALA A 615 -44.09 -1.82 -55.32
N SER A 616 -43.76 -0.90 -54.40
CA SER A 616 -44.22 0.48 -54.43
C SER A 616 -43.02 1.42 -54.52
N GLY A 617 -43.15 2.53 -55.25
CA GLY A 617 -42.14 3.58 -55.26
C GLY A 617 -42.13 4.38 -56.56
N GLY A 618 -40.96 4.91 -56.93
CA GLY A 618 -40.80 5.73 -58.14
C GLY A 618 -40.67 4.90 -59.42
N SER A 619 -41.34 5.32 -60.49
CA SER A 619 -41.17 4.77 -61.84
C SER A 619 -39.76 4.99 -62.38
N GLY A 620 -39.41 4.29 -63.46
CA GLY A 620 -38.13 4.43 -64.15
C GLY A 620 -38.08 5.57 -65.18
N ASP A 621 -39.00 6.54 -65.09
CA ASP A 621 -39.05 7.66 -66.04
C ASP A 621 -37.85 8.59 -65.82
N ALA A 622 -37.27 9.12 -66.90
CA ALA A 622 -36.14 10.04 -66.81
C ALA A 622 -36.59 11.43 -66.32
N GLU A 623 -35.84 12.01 -65.36
CA GLU A 623 -36.06 13.40 -64.93
C GLU A 623 -35.46 14.35 -65.98
N THR A 624 -36.30 14.89 -66.88
CA THR A 624 -35.86 15.79 -67.97
C THR A 624 -36.22 17.26 -67.75
N GLY A 625 -36.71 17.62 -66.56
CA GLY A 625 -37.12 18.98 -66.20
C GLY A 625 -38.63 19.24 -66.38
N SER A 626 -39.11 20.42 -65.93
CA SER A 626 -40.52 20.86 -66.01
C SER A 626 -41.56 19.88 -65.40
N ASN A 627 -41.26 19.31 -64.24
CA ASN A 627 -42.09 18.31 -63.55
C ASN A 627 -42.31 16.99 -64.33
N ILE A 628 -41.61 16.77 -65.43
CA ILE A 628 -41.62 15.53 -66.21
C ILE A 628 -40.56 14.58 -65.63
N GLY A 629 -40.98 13.39 -65.22
CA GLY A 629 -40.09 12.38 -64.68
C GLY A 629 -40.80 11.37 -63.78
N THR A 630 -40.12 10.97 -62.71
CA THR A 630 -40.52 9.90 -61.79
C THR A 630 -41.94 10.09 -61.28
N ASN A 631 -42.81 9.13 -61.57
CA ASN A 631 -44.18 9.02 -61.05
C ASN A 631 -44.21 8.04 -59.87
N TRP A 632 -45.20 8.14 -58.98
CA TRP A 632 -45.38 7.12 -57.95
C TRP A 632 -46.22 5.97 -58.49
N VAL A 633 -45.77 4.74 -58.30
CA VAL A 633 -46.41 3.53 -58.82
C VAL A 633 -46.54 2.44 -57.76
N LEU A 634 -47.61 1.67 -57.84
CA LEU A 634 -47.78 0.37 -57.17
C LEU A 634 -47.82 -0.72 -58.23
N ASN A 635 -46.88 -1.66 -58.19
CA ASN A 635 -46.69 -2.74 -59.16
C ASN A 635 -46.97 -4.10 -58.53
N ALA A 636 -47.70 -4.95 -59.24
CA ALA A 636 -47.95 -6.34 -58.88
C ALA A 636 -47.06 -7.30 -59.68
N TYR A 637 -46.65 -8.40 -59.06
CA TYR A 637 -45.78 -9.42 -59.65
C TYR A 637 -46.39 -10.83 -59.51
N SER A 638 -46.08 -11.71 -60.46
CA SER A 638 -46.53 -13.10 -60.50
C SER A 638 -45.88 -13.94 -59.41
N ASP A 639 -46.35 -15.19 -59.25
CA ASP A 639 -45.73 -16.13 -58.33
C ASP A 639 -44.26 -16.45 -58.66
N SER A 640 -43.87 -16.29 -59.93
CA SER A 640 -42.49 -16.43 -60.41
C SER A 640 -41.68 -15.11 -60.39
N GLY A 641 -42.26 -14.01 -59.90
CA GLY A 641 -41.60 -12.70 -59.81
C GLY A 641 -41.60 -11.90 -61.12
N ALA A 642 -42.37 -12.30 -62.12
CA ALA A 642 -42.55 -11.52 -63.36
C ALA A 642 -43.52 -10.36 -63.11
N PHE A 643 -43.26 -9.18 -63.70
CA PHE A 643 -44.18 -8.04 -63.59
C PHE A 643 -45.54 -8.38 -64.23
N LEU A 644 -46.63 -8.08 -63.54
CA LEU A 644 -47.99 -8.29 -64.05
C LEU A 644 -48.56 -6.99 -64.63
N PHE A 645 -48.78 -5.98 -63.77
CA PHE A 645 -49.33 -4.68 -64.15
C PHE A 645 -49.10 -3.65 -63.03
N THR A 646 -49.43 -2.39 -63.30
CA THR A 646 -49.38 -1.27 -62.35
C THR A 646 -50.81 -0.90 -61.92
N PRO A 647 -51.31 -1.44 -60.80
CA PRO A 647 -52.65 -1.11 -60.28
C PRO A 647 -52.92 0.39 -60.12
N ILE A 648 -51.92 1.14 -59.62
CA ILE A 648 -52.04 2.57 -59.34
C ILE A 648 -50.81 3.29 -59.89
N THR A 649 -51.05 4.33 -60.68
CA THR A 649 -50.04 5.33 -61.05
C THR A 649 -50.52 6.69 -60.60
N VAL A 650 -49.69 7.42 -59.87
CA VAL A 650 -49.92 8.84 -59.55
C VAL A 650 -48.92 9.66 -60.34
N ASN A 651 -49.44 10.43 -61.29
CA ASN A 651 -48.61 11.31 -62.09
C ASN A 651 -48.11 12.48 -61.24
N ARG A 652 -46.79 12.66 -61.15
CA ARG A 652 -46.19 13.71 -60.31
C ARG A 652 -46.53 15.13 -60.78
N ALA A 653 -46.66 15.35 -62.10
CA ALA A 653 -46.91 16.66 -62.69
C ALA A 653 -48.37 17.11 -62.57
N THR A 654 -49.31 16.17 -62.73
CA THR A 654 -50.75 16.49 -62.80
C THR A 654 -51.53 16.10 -61.56
N GLY A 655 -50.96 15.29 -60.67
CA GLY A 655 -51.67 14.69 -59.54
C GLY A 655 -52.71 13.65 -59.95
N ALA A 656 -52.83 13.33 -61.24
CA ALA A 656 -53.80 12.37 -61.73
C ALA A 656 -53.49 10.97 -61.18
N VAL A 657 -54.47 10.39 -60.48
CA VAL A 657 -54.42 9.01 -60.01
C VAL A 657 -55.10 8.13 -61.06
N THR A 658 -54.32 7.30 -61.73
CA THR A 658 -54.82 6.32 -62.69
C THR A 658 -54.90 4.96 -62.03
N LEU A 659 -56.10 4.38 -62.01
CA LEU A 659 -56.31 2.98 -61.69
C LEU A 659 -56.34 2.20 -63.00
N SER A 660 -55.52 1.15 -63.12
CA SER A 660 -55.49 0.33 -64.33
C SER A 660 -56.73 -0.57 -64.50
N THR A 661 -57.63 -0.58 -63.52
CA THR A 661 -58.95 -1.22 -63.62
C THR A 661 -60.06 -0.25 -63.16
N PRO A 662 -61.24 -0.24 -63.81
CA PRO A 662 -62.36 0.63 -63.42
C PRO A 662 -62.84 0.38 -61.99
N LEU A 663 -63.22 1.43 -61.26
CA LEU A 663 -63.89 1.32 -59.96
C LEU A 663 -65.25 0.61 -60.12
N PRO A 664 -65.59 -0.37 -59.26
CA PRO A 664 -66.93 -0.94 -59.23
C PRO A 664 -67.99 0.13 -58.93
N VAL A 665 -69.08 0.12 -59.69
CA VAL A 665 -70.12 1.18 -59.74
C VAL A 665 -70.83 1.43 -58.39
N GLY A 666 -70.68 0.53 -57.40
CA GLY A 666 -71.24 0.70 -56.06
C GLY A 666 -70.52 1.69 -55.13
N SER A 667 -69.37 2.24 -55.52
CA SER A 667 -68.54 3.11 -54.65
C SER A 667 -68.31 4.54 -55.19
N GLY A 668 -69.21 5.04 -56.05
CA GLY A 668 -69.21 6.47 -56.46
C GLY A 668 -68.15 6.86 -57.49
N GLY A 669 -67.51 5.92 -58.18
CA GLY A 669 -66.65 6.21 -59.34
C GLY A 669 -67.47 6.32 -60.62
N THR A 670 -67.44 7.49 -61.29
CA THR A 670 -68.10 7.70 -62.59
C THR A 670 -67.28 7.08 -63.72
N GLY A 671 -67.39 5.76 -63.88
CA GLY A 671 -66.97 5.08 -65.10
C GLY A 671 -67.93 5.37 -66.25
N SER A 672 -67.85 6.55 -66.86
CA SER A 672 -68.40 6.78 -68.21
C SER A 672 -67.73 7.95 -68.91
N ALA A 673 -67.12 7.68 -70.06
CA ALA A 673 -66.45 8.67 -70.91
C ALA A 673 -67.40 9.50 -71.79
N THR A 674 -68.73 9.43 -71.58
CA THR A 674 -69.70 10.22 -72.35
C THR A 674 -71.05 10.27 -71.63
N GLN A 675 -71.43 11.43 -71.06
CA GLN A 675 -72.59 12.22 -71.51
C GLN A 675 -72.97 13.38 -70.58
N ASN A 676 -73.47 14.40 -71.27
CA ASN A 676 -73.97 15.70 -70.84
C ASN A 676 -75.39 15.59 -70.22
N TRP A 677 -75.56 16.27 -69.08
CA TRP A 677 -76.76 17.00 -68.59
C TRP A 677 -78.04 16.25 -68.19
N VAL A 678 -78.48 16.51 -66.95
CA VAL A 678 -79.88 16.86 -66.64
C VAL A 678 -79.91 17.98 -65.60
N SER A 679 -80.48 19.13 -65.99
CA SER A 679 -80.92 20.22 -65.12
C SER A 679 -82.31 19.88 -64.56
N LEU A 680 -82.52 20.04 -63.26
CA LEU A 680 -83.86 20.00 -62.65
C LEU A 680 -84.57 21.34 -62.90
N ALA A 681 -85.25 21.44 -64.03
CA ALA A 681 -86.30 22.43 -64.26
C ALA A 681 -87.65 21.71 -64.27
N GLY A 682 -88.48 21.98 -63.26
CA GLY A 682 -89.82 21.41 -63.10
C GLY A 682 -90.80 22.33 -62.36
N ASP A 683 -90.32 23.09 -61.36
CA ASP A 683 -91.16 24.02 -60.60
C ASP A 683 -90.81 25.49 -60.88
N LEU A 684 -90.81 25.86 -62.17
CA LEU A 684 -91.28 27.16 -62.74
C LEU A 684 -90.70 27.33 -64.16
N GLY A 685 -91.59 27.30 -65.16
CA GLY A 685 -91.27 27.37 -66.59
C GLY A 685 -90.99 28.78 -67.11
N ASN A 686 -89.93 28.85 -67.92
CA ASN A 686 -89.57 29.72 -69.05
C ASN A 686 -89.94 31.23 -69.12
N THR A 687 -88.92 31.96 -69.58
CA THR A 687 -88.84 33.19 -70.38
C THR A 687 -89.23 34.56 -69.79
N VAL A 688 -88.17 35.26 -69.34
CA VAL A 688 -87.83 36.69 -69.40
C VAL A 688 -88.91 37.72 -69.76
N GLY A 689 -89.08 38.72 -68.87
CA GLY A 689 -89.79 39.98 -69.14
C GLY A 689 -90.61 40.45 -67.94
N SER A 690 -89.96 40.80 -66.83
CA SER A 690 -90.53 41.49 -65.66
C SER A 690 -92.02 41.29 -65.35
N PRO A 691 -92.39 40.31 -64.51
CA PRO A 691 -93.50 40.47 -63.58
C PRO A 691 -92.92 40.74 -62.18
N GLN A 692 -92.86 42.02 -61.81
CA GLN A 692 -92.81 42.42 -60.42
C GLN A 692 -94.24 42.44 -59.85
N VAL A 693 -94.42 41.67 -58.77
CA VAL A 693 -95.24 41.89 -57.55
C VAL A 693 -96.74 42.13 -57.75
N THR A 694 -97.54 41.98 -56.70
CA THR A 694 -98.39 43.11 -56.22
C THR A 694 -99.18 42.86 -54.93
N SER A 695 -99.46 41.63 -54.45
CA SER A 695 -100.05 41.36 -53.09
C SER A 695 -100.64 39.93 -52.94
N THR A 696 -101.11 39.38 -51.80
CA THR A 696 -100.93 39.49 -50.31
C THR A 696 -101.98 38.56 -49.64
N HIS A 697 -101.73 38.00 -48.44
CA HIS A 697 -102.53 38.26 -47.21
C HIS A 697 -102.08 37.38 -46.02
N LEU A 698 -101.78 38.06 -44.90
CA LEU A 698 -101.66 37.61 -43.50
C LEU A 698 -100.29 37.08 -43.03
N ALA A 699 -99.78 37.48 -41.86
CA ALA A 699 -100.04 38.66 -41.01
C ALA A 699 -98.88 38.87 -39.98
N SER A 700 -97.78 38.11 -40.04
CA SER A 700 -96.60 38.25 -39.18
C SER A 700 -95.41 37.48 -39.77
N PRO A 701 -94.15 37.82 -39.40
CA PRO A 701 -92.94 37.34 -40.08
C PRO A 701 -92.77 35.80 -40.13
N LEU A 702 -92.11 35.30 -41.18
CA LEU A 702 -91.79 33.88 -41.39
C LEU A 702 -90.69 33.38 -40.41
N PRO A 703 -90.87 32.20 -39.79
CA PRO A 703 -89.91 31.59 -38.86
C PRO A 703 -88.54 31.29 -39.51
N ILE A 704 -87.48 31.28 -38.68
CA ILE A 704 -86.04 31.13 -39.04
C ILE A 704 -85.70 29.99 -40.03
N SER A 705 -86.54 28.98 -40.15
CA SER A 705 -86.42 27.91 -41.16
C SER A 705 -86.64 28.38 -42.61
N GLN A 706 -86.87 29.68 -42.84
CA GLN A 706 -86.86 30.34 -44.15
C GLN A 706 -85.95 31.62 -44.19
N GLY A 707 -85.06 31.83 -43.22
CA GLY A 707 -83.94 32.80 -43.31
C GLY A 707 -84.10 34.24 -42.76
N GLY A 708 -85.06 34.55 -41.88
CA GLY A 708 -85.23 35.89 -41.27
C GLY A 708 -84.63 36.08 -39.85
N THR A 709 -84.14 37.29 -39.51
CA THR A 709 -83.18 37.58 -38.40
C THR A 709 -83.74 38.23 -37.11
N GLY A 710 -84.58 37.55 -36.29
CA GLY A 710 -85.09 38.12 -35.02
C GLY A 710 -85.42 37.09 -33.93
N SER A 711 -84.59 37.02 -32.89
CA SER A 711 -84.51 36.00 -31.82
C SER A 711 -85.56 36.12 -30.70
N ALA A 712 -86.07 34.99 -30.19
CA ALA A 712 -86.35 34.73 -28.76
C ALA A 712 -86.63 33.24 -28.45
N SER A 713 -85.54 32.52 -28.11
CA SER A 713 -85.45 31.40 -27.14
C SER A 713 -85.95 29.97 -27.46
N GLN A 714 -84.94 29.10 -27.68
CA GLN A 714 -84.80 27.65 -27.35
C GLN A 714 -85.68 26.65 -28.14
N SER A 715 -85.26 25.45 -28.53
CA SER A 715 -84.07 24.57 -28.42
C SER A 715 -84.36 23.46 -29.47
N PHE A 716 -83.45 22.84 -30.22
CA PHE A 716 -82.33 21.98 -29.83
C PHE A 716 -81.34 22.02 -31.01
N VAL A 717 -80.19 22.68 -30.91
CA VAL A 717 -78.99 22.02 -30.39
C VAL A 717 -78.60 22.65 -29.07
N ASN A 718 -78.63 21.78 -28.07
CA ASN A 718 -78.36 22.03 -26.68
C ASN A 718 -76.92 22.54 -26.46
N LEU A 719 -76.73 23.86 -26.48
CA LEU A 719 -75.61 24.55 -25.83
C LEU A 719 -75.96 24.88 -24.35
N ALA A 720 -77.13 24.44 -23.87
CA ALA A 720 -77.61 24.80 -22.54
C ALA A 720 -76.73 24.13 -21.50
N GLY A 721 -75.73 24.89 -21.04
CA GLY A 721 -74.80 24.54 -19.99
C GLY A 721 -73.34 24.86 -20.32
N ASP A 722 -72.97 25.42 -21.48
CA ASP A 722 -71.53 25.64 -21.78
C ASP A 722 -71.07 27.09 -21.88
N LEU A 723 -71.86 27.97 -22.47
CA LEU A 723 -71.48 29.36 -22.71
C LEU A 723 -72.60 30.28 -22.22
N GLY A 724 -72.25 31.25 -21.37
CA GLY A 724 -73.09 32.36 -20.94
C GLY A 724 -72.58 33.72 -21.46
N ASN A 725 -73.33 34.79 -21.19
CA ASN A 725 -73.19 36.15 -21.72
C ASN A 725 -73.42 36.32 -23.24
N THR A 726 -73.56 37.59 -23.66
CA THR A 726 -73.91 38.04 -25.01
C THR A 726 -72.79 37.81 -26.03
N VAL A 727 -73.17 37.71 -27.31
CA VAL A 727 -72.32 37.33 -28.47
C VAL A 727 -71.05 38.19 -28.65
N THR A 728 -71.04 39.42 -28.14
CA THR A 728 -69.87 40.33 -28.23
C THR A 728 -68.85 40.13 -27.11
N SER A 729 -69.13 39.32 -26.09
CA SER A 729 -68.19 38.88 -25.04
C SER A 729 -68.69 37.58 -24.38
N PRO A 730 -68.71 36.45 -25.11
CA PRO A 730 -69.17 35.19 -24.56
C PRO A 730 -68.17 34.68 -23.49
N GLN A 731 -68.70 34.20 -22.36
CA GLN A 731 -67.93 33.54 -21.32
C GLN A 731 -68.47 32.13 -21.06
N VAL A 732 -67.58 31.14 -20.98
CA VAL A 732 -67.94 29.75 -20.66
C VAL A 732 -68.54 29.70 -19.24
N THR A 733 -69.79 29.25 -19.09
CA THR A 733 -70.49 29.22 -17.77
C THR A 733 -70.58 27.83 -17.14
N SER A 734 -70.49 26.75 -17.93
CA SER A 734 -70.08 25.41 -17.49
C SER A 734 -69.51 24.64 -18.71
N THR A 735 -69.23 23.35 -18.64
CA THR A 735 -68.78 22.55 -19.80
C THR A 735 -69.53 21.22 -19.85
N HIS A 736 -70.07 20.83 -21.01
CA HIS A 736 -71.02 19.74 -21.26
C HIS A 736 -70.30 18.43 -21.56
N LEU A 737 -69.02 18.39 -21.22
CA LEU A 737 -68.19 17.22 -21.34
C LEU A 737 -68.53 16.27 -20.18
N THR A 738 -69.41 15.32 -20.46
CA THR A 738 -69.67 14.15 -19.58
C THR A 738 -68.44 13.25 -19.46
N SER A 739 -67.44 13.46 -20.31
CA SER A 739 -66.10 12.87 -20.29
C SER A 739 -65.08 13.89 -20.80
N ALA A 740 -63.85 13.87 -20.28
CA ALA A 740 -62.81 14.81 -20.71
C ALA A 740 -62.56 14.79 -22.23
N LEU A 741 -62.29 15.96 -22.82
CA LEU A 741 -61.95 16.13 -24.24
C LEU A 741 -60.74 15.25 -24.60
N PRO A 742 -60.77 14.50 -25.72
CA PRO A 742 -59.61 13.75 -26.20
C PRO A 742 -58.41 14.67 -26.52
N ILE A 743 -57.20 14.16 -26.31
CA ILE A 743 -55.93 14.89 -26.54
C ILE A 743 -55.84 15.48 -27.96
N ALA A 744 -56.38 14.76 -28.95
CA ALA A 744 -56.40 15.18 -30.35
C ALA A 744 -57.25 16.44 -30.64
N GLN A 745 -58.08 16.89 -29.69
CA GLN A 745 -58.91 18.09 -29.81
C GLN A 745 -58.45 19.21 -28.85
N GLY A 746 -57.18 19.19 -28.43
CA GLY A 746 -56.65 20.12 -27.42
C GLY A 746 -57.11 19.79 -26.00
N GLY A 747 -57.65 18.59 -25.83
CA GLY A 747 -58.18 18.09 -24.58
C GLY A 747 -57.16 17.46 -23.65
N THR A 748 -57.64 17.30 -22.45
CA THR A 748 -57.02 16.82 -21.24
C THR A 748 -57.10 15.29 -21.09
N GLY A 749 -58.12 14.67 -21.70
CA GLY A 749 -58.42 13.23 -21.59
C GLY A 749 -58.76 12.71 -20.19
N SER A 750 -58.73 13.53 -19.12
CA SER A 750 -58.98 13.14 -17.73
C SER A 750 -59.91 14.10 -16.95
N ALA A 751 -60.88 13.57 -16.21
CA ALA A 751 -61.75 14.37 -15.32
C ALA A 751 -61.08 14.76 -13.97
N THR A 752 -59.87 14.28 -13.69
CA THR A 752 -59.11 14.57 -12.46
C THR A 752 -57.68 15.01 -12.78
N GLN A 753 -57.24 16.08 -12.11
CA GLN A 753 -55.97 16.77 -12.36
C GLN A 753 -54.74 15.85 -12.20
N ASN A 754 -54.07 15.49 -13.31
CA ASN A 754 -52.64 15.22 -13.34
C ASN A 754 -52.17 14.97 -14.78
N TRP A 755 -51.71 16.00 -15.50
CA TRP A 755 -50.87 15.77 -16.69
C TRP A 755 -49.44 16.08 -16.31
N VAL A 756 -48.55 15.15 -16.63
CA VAL A 756 -47.15 15.48 -16.85
C VAL A 756 -47.03 15.74 -18.35
N ASP A 757 -46.98 17.00 -18.75
CA ASP A 757 -46.57 17.41 -20.10
C ASP A 757 -45.17 16.84 -20.39
N LEU A 758 -44.98 16.30 -21.59
CA LEU A 758 -43.74 15.68 -22.07
C LEU A 758 -42.79 16.69 -22.73
N THR A 759 -43.17 17.98 -22.78
CA THR A 759 -42.45 19.01 -23.55
C THR A 759 -41.82 20.12 -22.71
N THR A 760 -42.18 20.26 -21.42
CA THR A 760 -41.64 21.28 -20.51
C THR A 760 -41.50 20.79 -19.06
N THR A 761 -40.74 21.48 -18.20
CA THR A 761 -40.61 21.16 -16.76
C THR A 761 -41.95 21.35 -16.05
N GLN A 762 -42.49 20.28 -15.46
CA GLN A 762 -43.81 20.27 -14.83
C GLN A 762 -43.73 20.27 -13.30
N THR A 763 -44.51 21.16 -12.67
CA THR A 763 -44.63 21.21 -11.20
C THR A 763 -45.77 20.29 -10.74
N VAL A 764 -45.43 19.23 -10.02
CA VAL A 764 -46.43 18.30 -9.47
C VAL A 764 -46.82 18.75 -8.05
N GLY A 765 -47.99 19.37 -7.91
CA GLY A 765 -48.47 19.88 -6.61
C GLY A 765 -49.24 18.85 -5.78
N GLY A 766 -49.12 18.88 -4.45
CA GLY A 766 -49.83 18.01 -3.50
C GLY A 766 -49.32 16.56 -3.46
N THR A 767 -49.80 15.76 -2.49
CA THR A 767 -49.41 14.34 -2.36
C THR A 767 -49.86 13.54 -3.58
N LYS A 768 -48.95 12.75 -4.15
CA LYS A 768 -49.22 11.84 -5.27
C LYS A 768 -48.82 10.42 -4.90
N ALA A 769 -49.68 9.47 -5.24
CA ALA A 769 -49.42 8.04 -5.13
C ALA A 769 -49.17 7.48 -6.53
N PHE A 770 -48.02 6.85 -6.74
CA PHE A 770 -47.73 6.13 -7.97
C PHE A 770 -48.21 4.68 -7.83
N SER A 771 -48.79 4.11 -8.89
CA SER A 771 -49.20 2.69 -8.90
C SER A 771 -48.02 1.72 -8.86
N SER A 772 -46.79 2.22 -9.05
CA SER A 772 -45.52 1.50 -8.93
C SER A 772 -44.41 2.47 -8.50
N ALA A 773 -43.31 1.97 -7.96
CA ALA A 773 -42.16 2.81 -7.63
C ALA A 773 -41.67 3.60 -8.87
N PRO A 774 -41.56 4.94 -8.81
CA PRO A 774 -41.10 5.73 -9.93
C PRO A 774 -39.62 5.47 -10.22
N LYS A 775 -39.24 5.42 -11.51
CA LYS A 775 -37.84 5.35 -11.95
C LYS A 775 -37.30 6.78 -12.11
N LEU A 776 -36.35 7.17 -11.26
CA LEU A 776 -35.76 8.50 -11.29
C LEU A 776 -34.27 8.38 -11.62
N PRO A 777 -33.75 9.09 -12.65
CA PRO A 777 -32.31 9.16 -12.91
C PRO A 777 -31.56 10.01 -11.85
N GLY A 778 -32.30 10.79 -11.05
CA GLY A 778 -31.76 11.60 -9.97
C GLY A 778 -32.80 12.57 -9.41
N VAL A 779 -32.38 13.41 -8.46
CA VAL A 779 -33.12 14.58 -7.97
C VAL A 779 -32.38 15.82 -8.42
N LEU A 780 -33.10 16.73 -9.10
CA LEU A 780 -32.57 18.02 -9.54
C LEU A 780 -33.05 19.12 -8.59
N ASP A 781 -32.28 20.20 -8.43
CA ASP A 781 -32.72 21.41 -7.75
C ASP A 781 -33.61 22.29 -8.64
N SER A 782 -34.06 23.44 -8.12
CA SER A 782 -34.89 24.39 -8.87
C SER A 782 -34.20 25.03 -10.07
N ASN A 783 -32.86 24.94 -10.15
CA ASN A 783 -32.06 25.44 -11.26
C ASN A 783 -31.75 24.34 -12.29
N GLY A 784 -32.24 23.11 -12.08
CA GLY A 784 -31.98 21.96 -12.94
C GLY A 784 -30.63 21.28 -12.70
N VAL A 785 -29.92 21.61 -11.62
CA VAL A 785 -28.64 21.00 -11.25
C VAL A 785 -28.89 19.71 -10.47
N THR A 786 -28.10 18.66 -10.73
CA THR A 786 -28.22 17.41 -9.99
C THR A 786 -27.82 17.58 -8.54
N VAL A 787 -28.75 17.30 -7.63
CA VAL A 787 -28.53 17.21 -6.18
C VAL A 787 -28.16 15.79 -5.79
N LEU A 788 -28.84 14.80 -6.38
CA LEU A 788 -28.55 13.37 -6.23
C LEU A 788 -28.59 12.70 -7.60
N GLY A 789 -27.47 12.17 -8.06
CA GLY A 789 -27.40 11.40 -9.31
C GLY A 789 -27.51 9.89 -9.03
N ILE A 790 -28.26 9.17 -9.87
CA ILE A 790 -28.36 7.71 -9.80
C ILE A 790 -27.87 7.14 -11.13
N THR A 791 -26.71 6.50 -11.10
CA THR A 791 -26.16 5.79 -12.25
C THR A 791 -26.57 4.32 -12.20
N ALA A 792 -27.22 3.84 -13.24
CA ALA A 792 -27.66 2.44 -13.30
C ALA A 792 -26.48 1.50 -13.59
N THR A 793 -26.34 0.46 -12.79
CA THR A 793 -25.43 -0.67 -13.05
C THR A 793 -26.26 -1.85 -13.56
N PRO A 794 -25.90 -2.50 -14.70
CA PRO A 794 -26.60 -3.68 -15.17
C PRO A 794 -26.63 -4.79 -14.11
N SER A 795 -27.80 -5.37 -13.89
CA SER A 795 -28.01 -6.48 -12.93
C SER A 795 -27.54 -6.19 -11.49
N ALA A 796 -27.66 -4.93 -11.02
CA ALA A 796 -27.30 -4.58 -9.65
C ALA A 796 -28.16 -5.36 -8.63
N VAL A 797 -27.50 -6.09 -7.72
CA VAL A 797 -28.13 -6.84 -6.62
C VAL A 797 -28.00 -6.16 -5.26
N ASN A 798 -27.04 -5.23 -5.12
CA ASN A 798 -26.80 -4.44 -3.92
C ASN A 798 -27.16 -2.97 -4.17
N PHE A 799 -27.75 -2.30 -3.17
CA PHE A 799 -28.28 -0.95 -3.27
C PHE A 799 -28.17 -0.20 -1.94
N VAL A 800 -28.28 1.13 -1.99
CA VAL A 800 -28.44 1.97 -0.80
C VAL A 800 -29.92 2.24 -0.58
N SER A 801 -30.40 2.00 0.64
CA SER A 801 -31.76 2.32 1.06
C SER A 801 -31.77 3.41 2.12
N VAL A 802 -32.76 4.29 2.05
CA VAL A 802 -33.05 5.26 3.11
C VAL A 802 -34.17 4.67 3.95
N GLN A 803 -33.86 4.24 5.16
CA GLN A 803 -34.80 3.64 6.09
C GLN A 803 -35.29 4.72 7.07
N ASN A 804 -36.61 4.97 7.08
CA ASN A 804 -37.26 5.72 8.15
C ASN A 804 -37.34 4.86 9.42
N ASN A 805 -37.54 5.48 10.57
CA ASN A 805 -37.60 4.76 11.83
C ASN A 805 -38.72 5.29 12.71
N THR A 806 -39.14 4.48 13.68
CA THR A 806 -40.15 4.87 14.66
C THR A 806 -39.60 5.95 15.59
N THR A 807 -40.49 6.71 16.22
CA THR A 807 -40.12 7.73 17.22
C THR A 807 -39.13 7.17 18.24
N GLY A 808 -38.04 7.92 18.50
CA GLY A 808 -36.95 7.50 19.39
C GLY A 808 -35.78 6.81 18.70
N ASN A 809 -35.96 6.33 17.47
CA ASN A 809 -34.90 5.71 16.67
C ASN A 809 -34.45 6.64 15.52
N ARG A 810 -33.21 6.45 15.03
CA ARG A 810 -32.62 7.30 13.98
C ARG A 810 -32.96 6.74 12.58
N PRO A 811 -33.27 7.60 11.59
CA PRO A 811 -33.24 7.20 10.18
C PRO A 811 -31.84 6.69 9.80
N ALA A 812 -31.78 5.77 8.84
CA ALA A 812 -30.53 5.14 8.44
C ALA A 812 -30.34 5.10 6.92
N LEU A 813 -29.10 5.26 6.47
CA LEU A 813 -28.65 4.83 5.15
C LEU A 813 -28.14 3.41 5.29
N VAL A 814 -28.78 2.45 4.63
CA VAL A 814 -28.52 1.02 4.79
C VAL A 814 -28.11 0.42 3.46
N ALA A 815 -26.98 -0.26 3.42
CA ALA A 815 -26.61 -1.11 2.30
C ALA A 815 -27.49 -2.38 2.34
N GLY A 816 -28.33 -2.56 1.34
CA GLY A 816 -29.25 -3.69 1.20
C GLY A 816 -28.98 -4.45 -0.09
N GLY A 817 -29.42 -5.69 -0.15
CA GLY A 817 -29.19 -6.56 -1.30
C GLY A 817 -29.28 -8.02 -0.94
N SER A 818 -29.08 -8.89 -1.92
CA SER A 818 -29.07 -10.35 -1.69
C SER A 818 -27.76 -10.86 -1.10
N ASP A 819 -26.68 -10.07 -1.18
CA ASP A 819 -25.38 -10.48 -0.67
C ASP A 819 -25.34 -10.40 0.87
N THR A 820 -24.60 -11.30 1.50
CA THR A 820 -24.53 -11.41 2.96
C THR A 820 -23.74 -10.27 3.61
N ASN A 821 -22.74 -9.73 2.92
CA ASN A 821 -21.88 -8.65 3.42
C ASN A 821 -21.81 -7.55 2.37
N ILE A 822 -22.42 -6.39 2.65
CA ILE A 822 -22.48 -5.27 1.71
C ILE A 822 -21.88 -4.03 2.38
N GLY A 823 -20.76 -3.54 1.84
CA GLY A 823 -20.16 -2.28 2.28
C GLY A 823 -20.88 -1.06 1.69
N LEU A 824 -20.79 0.09 2.38
CA LEU A 824 -21.21 1.39 1.86
C LEU A 824 -19.98 2.27 1.64
N THR A 825 -19.82 2.82 0.44
CA THR A 825 -18.72 3.73 0.10
C THR A 825 -19.26 5.16 -0.07
N VAL A 826 -18.67 6.13 0.64
CA VAL A 826 -18.90 7.57 0.45
C VAL A 826 -17.59 8.21 0.01
N LYS A 827 -17.56 8.84 -1.17
CA LYS A 827 -16.36 9.44 -1.77
C LYS A 827 -16.63 10.88 -2.20
N THR A 828 -15.73 11.79 -1.86
CA THR A 828 -15.68 13.14 -2.41
C THR A 828 -14.82 13.19 -3.67
N GLN A 829 -14.95 14.24 -4.48
CA GLN A 829 -14.14 14.45 -5.68
C GLN A 829 -13.03 15.48 -5.41
N GLY A 830 -11.80 15.20 -5.87
CA GLY A 830 -10.67 16.12 -5.73
C GLY A 830 -10.30 16.41 -4.26
N THR A 831 -10.12 17.68 -3.92
CA THR A 831 -9.81 18.16 -2.57
C THR A 831 -11.05 18.44 -1.69
N GLY A 832 -12.25 18.04 -2.15
CA GLY A 832 -13.50 18.26 -1.42
C GLY A 832 -13.59 17.45 -0.13
N ALA A 833 -14.10 18.06 0.95
CA ALA A 833 -14.26 17.41 2.26
C ALA A 833 -15.66 16.81 2.45
N LEU A 834 -15.74 15.68 3.15
CA LEU A 834 -16.99 15.16 3.70
C LEU A 834 -17.24 15.81 5.05
N VAL A 835 -18.29 16.63 5.15
CA VAL A 835 -18.54 17.46 6.33
C VAL A 835 -19.77 16.97 7.09
N TYR A 836 -19.58 16.64 8.38
CA TYR A 836 -20.67 16.32 9.31
C TYR A 836 -20.92 17.53 10.22
N HIS A 837 -22.03 18.24 10.00
CA HIS A 837 -22.45 19.38 10.83
C HIS A 837 -23.71 19.01 11.63
N PRO A 838 -23.60 18.73 12.94
CA PRO A 838 -24.79 18.59 13.78
C PRO A 838 -25.53 19.94 13.85
N GLY A 839 -26.86 19.90 13.98
CA GLY A 839 -27.68 21.12 14.02
C GLY A 839 -27.44 22.00 15.25
N SER A 840 -26.80 21.45 16.27
CA SER A 840 -26.33 22.15 17.47
C SER A 840 -25.08 21.44 17.99
N ASP A 841 -24.28 22.14 18.79
CA ASP A 841 -23.14 21.53 19.45
C ASP A 841 -23.58 20.33 20.31
N SER A 842 -22.82 19.24 20.25
CA SER A 842 -23.10 18.00 20.96
C SER A 842 -21.82 17.33 21.42
N THR A 843 -21.87 16.71 22.59
CA THR A 843 -20.78 15.85 23.11
C THR A 843 -20.67 14.51 22.38
N ALA A 844 -21.60 14.23 21.46
CA ALA A 844 -21.67 13.04 20.62
C ALA A 844 -22.04 13.40 19.17
N ALA A 845 -21.35 14.39 18.60
CA ALA A 845 -21.63 14.90 17.26
C ALA A 845 -21.40 13.85 16.15
N VAL A 846 -20.33 13.05 16.29
CA VAL A 846 -20.02 11.91 15.43
C VAL A 846 -19.63 10.74 16.32
N GLN A 847 -20.23 9.57 16.10
CA GLN A 847 -19.92 8.35 16.84
C GLN A 847 -19.73 7.15 15.92
N LEU A 848 -18.70 6.36 16.20
CA LEU A 848 -18.51 5.03 15.64
C LEU A 848 -18.76 4.02 16.75
N ASN A 849 -19.89 3.31 16.67
CA ASN A 849 -20.32 2.36 17.69
C ASN A 849 -20.16 0.91 17.22
N ASN A 850 -20.06 -0.02 18.16
CA ASN A 850 -20.23 -1.44 17.84
C ASN A 850 -21.67 -1.73 17.34
N ALA A 851 -21.87 -2.89 16.73
CA ALA A 851 -23.17 -3.26 16.15
C ALA A 851 -24.32 -3.23 17.18
N ALA A 852 -24.05 -3.58 18.44
CA ALA A 852 -25.02 -3.52 19.53
C ALA A 852 -25.27 -2.11 20.09
N GLN A 853 -24.50 -1.10 19.64
CA GLN A 853 -24.51 0.27 20.12
C GLN A 853 -24.28 0.42 21.63
N THR A 854 -23.55 -0.52 22.23
CA THR A 854 -23.19 -0.53 23.66
C THR A 854 -21.81 0.06 23.94
N SER A 855 -20.96 0.19 22.92
CA SER A 855 -19.61 0.75 23.07
C SER A 855 -19.25 1.65 21.89
N THR A 856 -18.67 2.82 22.18
CA THR A 856 -18.19 3.77 21.17
C THR A 856 -16.69 3.63 20.98
N ALA A 857 -16.25 3.30 19.77
CA ALA A 857 -14.85 3.23 19.39
C ALA A 857 -14.24 4.64 19.22
N LEU A 858 -15.01 5.57 18.65
CA LEU A 858 -14.62 6.97 18.44
C LEU A 858 -15.83 7.88 18.66
N SER A 859 -15.65 8.95 19.44
CA SER A 859 -16.64 10.01 19.64
C SER A 859 -16.00 11.37 19.40
N VAL A 860 -16.67 12.23 18.64
CA VAL A 860 -16.29 13.64 18.47
C VAL A 860 -17.28 14.50 19.24
N ASP A 861 -16.76 15.28 20.19
CA ASP A 861 -17.48 16.25 20.99
C ASP A 861 -17.20 17.65 20.43
N THR A 862 -18.18 18.20 19.71
CA THR A 862 -18.04 19.52 19.10
C THR A 862 -18.31 20.66 20.08
N SER A 863 -19.04 20.40 21.18
CA SER A 863 -19.29 21.40 22.23
C SER A 863 -18.02 21.85 22.93
N ASN A 864 -17.08 20.92 23.14
CA ASN A 864 -15.85 21.18 23.90
C ASN A 864 -14.59 21.02 23.05
N VAL A 865 -14.74 20.74 21.75
CA VAL A 865 -13.64 20.52 20.80
C VAL A 865 -12.74 19.36 21.25
N ARG A 866 -13.34 18.19 21.47
CA ARG A 866 -12.66 17.00 22.00
C ARG A 866 -12.88 15.78 21.11
N VAL A 867 -11.90 14.89 21.08
CA VAL A 867 -11.95 13.58 20.43
C VAL A 867 -11.70 12.48 21.46
N GLY A 868 -12.65 11.56 21.59
CA GLY A 868 -12.59 10.41 22.47
C GLY A 868 -12.39 9.11 21.71
N ILE A 869 -11.40 8.30 22.07
CA ILE A 869 -11.23 6.93 21.57
C ILE A 869 -11.61 5.96 22.69
N GLY A 870 -12.60 5.10 22.47
CA GLY A 870 -13.15 4.21 23.52
C GLY A 870 -13.93 4.97 24.61
N LYS A 871 -14.34 6.22 24.34
CA LYS A 871 -14.95 7.15 25.32
C LYS A 871 -16.19 7.80 24.71
N ASN A 872 -17.29 7.82 25.46
CA ASN A 872 -18.53 8.50 25.05
C ASN A 872 -18.55 9.99 25.46
N SER A 873 -17.67 10.37 26.39
CA SER A 873 -17.56 11.74 26.92
C SER A 873 -16.09 12.01 27.23
N PRO A 874 -15.27 12.34 26.21
CA PRO A 874 -13.85 12.60 26.40
C PRO A 874 -13.62 13.71 27.43
N GLY A 875 -12.70 13.53 28.37
CA GLY A 875 -12.38 14.55 29.39
C GLY A 875 -11.45 15.65 28.90
N SER A 876 -10.59 15.34 27.93
CA SER A 876 -9.54 16.19 27.35
C SER A 876 -9.69 16.33 25.83
N THR A 877 -8.94 17.26 25.21
CA THR A 877 -8.96 17.49 23.74
C THR A 877 -8.74 16.21 22.95
N LEU A 878 -7.80 15.36 23.38
CA LEU A 878 -7.69 13.97 22.96
C LEU A 878 -7.75 13.12 24.21
N ASP A 879 -8.71 12.20 24.28
CA ASP A 879 -8.91 11.32 25.42
C ASP A 879 -9.06 9.86 24.98
N VAL A 880 -8.13 9.01 25.38
CA VAL A 880 -8.10 7.59 24.97
C VAL A 880 -8.37 6.71 26.18
N ALA A 881 -9.34 5.81 26.09
CA ALA A 881 -9.51 4.74 27.06
C ALA A 881 -8.51 3.62 26.75
N GLY A 882 -7.36 3.63 27.44
CA GLY A 882 -6.34 2.58 27.33
C GLY A 882 -4.95 3.14 27.04
N THR A 883 -4.07 2.27 26.52
CA THR A 883 -2.68 2.59 26.18
C THR A 883 -2.57 3.17 24.77
N VAL A 884 -1.72 4.18 24.58
CA VAL A 884 -1.36 4.74 23.28
C VAL A 884 0.04 4.25 22.88
N THR A 885 0.17 3.61 21.73
CA THR A 885 1.45 3.29 21.09
C THR A 885 1.61 4.17 19.86
N ALA A 886 2.67 4.98 19.79
CA ALA A 886 2.89 5.90 18.68
C ALA A 886 4.39 6.10 18.40
N THR A 887 4.74 6.28 17.13
CA THR A 887 6.09 6.63 16.67
C THR A 887 6.21 8.14 16.52
N GLY A 888 7.25 8.75 17.08
CA GLY A 888 7.50 10.19 16.90
C GLY A 888 6.58 11.12 17.72
N VAL A 889 6.14 10.72 18.91
CA VAL A 889 5.34 11.58 19.81
C VAL A 889 6.15 12.82 20.21
N ALA A 890 5.73 13.99 19.72
CA ALA A 890 6.32 15.28 20.09
C ALA A 890 5.57 15.90 21.28
N LEU A 891 6.21 15.92 22.45
CA LEU A 891 5.72 16.63 23.64
C LEU A 891 6.28 18.06 23.60
N THR A 892 5.50 19.02 23.10
CA THR A 892 5.97 20.33 22.62
C THR A 892 6.29 21.37 23.71
N THR A 893 6.10 21.05 24.99
CA THR A 893 6.47 21.98 26.07
C THR A 893 7.94 21.82 26.45
N SER A 894 8.81 22.55 25.76
CA SER A 894 10.21 22.81 26.16
C SER A 894 11.21 21.62 26.18
N PRO A 895 11.25 20.74 25.15
CA PRO A 895 12.36 19.79 25.02
C PRO A 895 13.67 20.57 24.82
N THR A 896 14.60 20.45 25.76
CA THR A 896 15.93 21.07 25.68
C THR A 896 16.98 19.96 25.64
N ALA A 897 18.08 20.17 24.90
CA ALA A 897 19.19 19.22 24.88
C ALA A 897 19.65 18.91 26.31
N GLY A 898 19.78 17.62 26.63
CA GLY A 898 20.10 17.18 28.00
C GLY A 898 18.90 17.16 28.95
N TYR A 899 17.66 17.09 28.47
CA TYR A 899 16.47 16.81 29.28
C TYR A 899 15.88 15.44 28.93
N VAL A 900 15.29 14.76 29.91
CA VAL A 900 14.51 13.51 29.76
C VAL A 900 13.05 13.76 30.10
N ALA A 901 12.14 13.09 29.41
CA ALA A 901 10.73 13.10 29.76
C ALA A 901 10.52 12.25 31.04
N THR A 902 9.87 12.83 32.03
CA THR A 902 9.51 12.18 33.31
C THR A 902 8.01 12.30 33.53
N SER A 903 7.40 11.37 34.26
CA SER A 903 5.98 11.43 34.65
C SER A 903 5.85 11.75 36.13
N ASP A 904 4.89 12.60 36.51
CA ASP A 904 4.44 12.71 37.90
C ASP A 904 3.54 11.51 38.31
N SER A 905 3.08 11.49 39.56
CA SER A 905 2.19 10.44 40.09
C SER A 905 0.78 10.46 39.49
N THR A 906 0.44 11.50 38.72
CA THR A 906 -0.83 11.64 38.02
C THR A 906 -0.73 11.30 36.52
N GLY A 907 0.47 10.98 36.03
CA GLY A 907 0.72 10.61 34.64
C GLY A 907 1.14 11.77 33.72
N ASN A 908 1.35 12.98 34.25
CA ASN A 908 1.73 14.12 33.41
C ASN A 908 3.21 14.05 33.04
N ALA A 909 3.48 13.98 31.74
CA ALA A 909 4.83 14.02 31.21
C ALA A 909 5.40 15.44 31.23
N THR A 910 6.58 15.63 31.82
CA THR A 910 7.33 16.90 31.82
C THR A 910 8.80 16.65 31.48
N TRP A 911 9.41 17.57 30.74
CA TRP A 911 10.84 17.53 30.46
C TRP A 911 11.63 18.02 31.68
N GLN A 912 12.59 17.23 32.16
CA GLN A 912 13.49 17.59 33.26
C GLN A 912 14.95 17.39 32.86
N ALA A 913 15.85 18.23 33.35
CA ALA A 913 17.28 18.13 33.05
C ALA A 913 17.86 16.76 33.46
N VAL A 914 18.71 16.19 32.62
CA VAL A 914 19.50 14.99 32.91
C VAL A 914 20.48 15.34 34.02
N GLY A 915 20.25 14.80 35.23
CA GLY A 915 21.19 14.90 36.35
C GLY A 915 20.66 15.57 37.63
N VAL A 916 19.44 16.12 37.66
CA VAL A 916 18.91 16.78 38.88
C VAL A 916 18.30 15.84 39.93
N ASN A 917 18.26 14.52 39.70
CA ASN A 917 17.76 13.55 40.71
C ASN A 917 18.51 12.21 40.67
N GLY A 918 19.85 12.26 40.75
CA GLY A 918 20.64 11.11 41.17
C GLY A 918 20.47 10.90 42.68
N ILE A 919 19.50 10.08 43.08
CA ILE A 919 19.16 9.69 44.46
C ILE A 919 18.74 10.87 45.35
N THR A 920 17.46 11.24 45.30
CA THR A 920 16.81 11.93 46.42
C THR A 920 16.69 10.92 47.58
N PRO A 921 17.26 11.16 48.77
CA PRO A 921 17.15 10.22 49.88
C PRO A 921 15.68 10.06 50.28
N VAL A 922 15.20 8.82 50.41
CA VAL A 922 13.85 8.50 50.93
C VAL A 922 13.75 8.81 52.45
N HIS A 923 14.78 9.41 53.06
CA HIS A 923 14.79 9.87 54.44
C HIS A 923 15.66 11.12 54.61
N ALA A 924 15.04 12.25 54.97
CA ALA A 924 15.75 13.42 55.46
C ALA A 924 16.36 13.12 56.84
N GLY A 925 17.67 13.32 57.04
CA GLY A 925 18.31 13.26 58.36
C GLY A 925 19.61 12.44 58.49
N PHE A 926 20.13 11.82 57.43
CA PHE A 926 21.43 11.14 57.49
C PHE A 926 22.59 12.15 57.44
N THR A 927 23.14 12.51 58.60
CA THR A 927 24.36 13.34 58.72
C THR A 927 25.58 12.55 59.22
N ALA A 928 25.40 11.27 59.55
CA ALA A 928 26.43 10.42 60.13
C ALA A 928 27.08 9.46 59.10
N PHE A 929 28.29 9.80 58.67
CA PHE A 929 29.16 8.97 57.84
C PHE A 929 30.41 8.64 58.63
N GLY A 930 30.74 7.36 58.76
CA GLY A 930 31.88 6.93 59.55
C GLY A 930 33.15 6.75 58.73
N THR A 931 34.29 6.95 59.39
CA THR A 931 35.60 6.70 58.79
C THR A 931 35.72 5.22 58.39
N GLY A 932 36.33 4.96 57.23
CA GLY A 932 36.38 3.62 56.63
C GLY A 932 35.10 3.17 55.91
N GLY A 933 34.10 4.05 55.76
CA GLY A 933 32.87 3.77 54.99
C GLY A 933 31.77 3.06 55.78
N MET A 934 31.93 2.88 57.09
CA MET A 934 30.96 2.26 57.99
C MET A 934 30.60 3.20 59.13
N ILE A 935 29.32 3.32 59.50
CA ILE A 935 28.94 4.06 60.73
C ILE A 935 29.59 3.38 61.92
N ASN A 936 30.47 4.12 62.57
CA ASN A 936 31.29 3.61 63.63
C ASN A 936 30.49 3.61 64.94
N THR A 937 29.99 2.44 65.36
CA THR A 937 29.42 2.24 66.71
C THR A 937 30.57 2.04 67.70
N LEU A 938 30.41 2.47 68.96
CA LEU A 938 31.51 2.42 69.93
C LEU A 938 31.87 0.95 70.20
N ASN A 939 33.00 0.49 69.66
CA ASN A 939 33.44 -0.89 69.80
C ASN A 939 34.93 -0.96 70.18
N VAL A 940 35.20 -1.14 71.46
CA VAL A 940 36.57 -1.29 72.00
C VAL A 940 37.23 -2.63 71.64
N SER A 941 36.52 -3.56 71.00
CA SER A 941 37.07 -4.84 70.53
C SER A 941 37.60 -4.78 69.08
N SER A 942 37.25 -3.75 68.31
CA SER A 942 37.66 -3.59 66.90
C SER A 942 38.63 -2.43 66.64
N GLY A 943 38.89 -1.57 67.64
CA GLY A 943 39.85 -0.47 67.53
C GLY A 943 40.94 -0.59 68.59
N THR A 944 42.13 -0.07 68.30
CA THR A 944 43.29 -0.09 69.21
C THR A 944 43.41 1.27 69.90
N PRO A 945 43.53 1.35 71.23
CA PRO A 945 43.79 2.61 71.93
C PRO A 945 45.16 3.19 71.55
N VAL A 946 45.15 4.36 70.92
CA VAL A 946 46.36 5.05 70.44
C VAL A 946 46.74 6.18 71.39
N THR A 947 47.97 6.15 71.90
CA THR A 947 48.56 7.28 72.64
C THR A 947 48.87 8.41 71.68
N MET A 948 48.31 9.60 71.92
CA MET A 948 48.53 10.76 71.06
C MET A 948 49.87 11.43 71.34
N THR A 949 50.50 11.98 70.31
CA THR A 949 51.57 12.96 70.45
C THR A 949 50.96 14.37 70.45
N ALA A 950 51.33 15.19 71.44
CA ALA A 950 50.82 16.55 71.56
C ALA A 950 51.08 17.36 70.28
N GLY A 951 50.04 18.02 69.76
CA GLY A 951 50.07 18.82 68.53
C GLY A 951 49.93 18.02 67.22
N THR A 952 50.07 16.69 67.23
CA THR A 952 49.88 15.86 66.02
C THR A 952 48.40 15.73 65.65
N ILE A 953 48.11 15.86 64.36
CA ILE A 953 46.78 15.68 63.76
C ILE A 953 46.70 14.26 63.20
N TYR A 954 45.74 13.48 63.68
CA TYR A 954 45.46 12.13 63.24
C TYR A 954 44.20 12.13 62.38
N TRP A 955 44.19 11.50 61.21
CA TRP A 955 43.08 11.60 60.26
C TRP A 955 42.77 10.29 59.53
N ALA A 956 41.51 10.11 59.16
CA ALA A 956 41.01 8.92 58.46
C ALA A 956 39.93 9.30 57.43
N ALA A 957 39.94 8.60 56.29
CA ALA A 957 39.01 8.84 55.19
C ALA A 957 37.56 8.49 55.56
N VAL A 958 36.62 9.33 55.12
CA VAL A 958 35.17 9.16 55.21
C VAL A 958 34.53 9.44 53.85
N PHE A 959 33.64 8.56 53.39
CA PHE A 959 32.91 8.74 52.14
C PHE A 959 31.54 9.39 52.41
N VAL A 960 31.26 10.49 51.70
CA VAL A 960 29.99 11.22 51.77
C VAL A 960 29.24 10.97 50.46
N PRO A 961 28.13 10.21 50.48
CA PRO A 961 27.47 9.72 49.26
C PRO A 961 26.58 10.76 48.55
N PHE A 962 26.16 11.83 49.23
CA PHE A 962 25.34 12.92 48.68
C PHE A 962 25.62 14.23 49.42
N THR A 963 25.22 15.36 48.82
CA THR A 963 25.41 16.68 49.44
C THR A 963 24.66 16.81 50.76
N VAL A 964 25.36 17.18 51.83
CA VAL A 964 24.80 17.24 53.19
C VAL A 964 25.47 18.34 54.02
N THR A 965 24.73 18.92 54.96
CA THR A 965 25.27 19.87 55.94
C THR A 965 25.66 19.13 57.21
N LEU A 966 26.94 19.24 57.59
CA LEU A 966 27.55 18.63 58.76
C LEU A 966 27.78 19.66 59.86
N THR A 967 27.63 19.22 61.11
CA THR A 967 27.72 20.06 62.31
C THR A 967 28.91 19.71 63.19
N GLY A 968 29.57 18.57 62.98
CA GLY A 968 30.79 18.22 63.69
C GLY A 968 31.37 16.86 63.32
N VAL A 969 32.44 16.50 64.05
CA VAL A 969 32.99 15.14 64.07
C VAL A 969 32.82 14.53 65.45
N MET A 970 32.39 13.28 65.49
CA MET A 970 32.26 12.48 66.69
C MET A 970 33.41 11.47 66.71
N VAL A 971 34.27 11.57 67.72
CA VAL A 971 35.45 10.71 67.87
C VAL A 971 35.27 9.76 69.05
N SER A 972 35.88 8.59 68.97
CA SER A 972 35.82 7.57 70.02
C SER A 972 37.04 7.69 70.94
N VAL A 973 36.82 7.90 72.23
CA VAL A 973 37.86 7.92 73.27
C VAL A 973 38.24 6.48 73.59
N GLY A 974 39.54 6.19 73.59
CA GLY A 974 40.10 4.88 73.92
C GLY A 974 40.04 4.58 75.42
N THR A 975 40.88 3.64 75.87
CA THR A 975 40.90 3.15 77.27
C THR A 975 41.31 4.21 78.31
N THR A 976 41.71 5.42 77.88
CA THR A 976 42.14 6.50 78.77
C THR A 976 41.58 7.82 78.25
N GLY A 977 40.65 8.41 79.00
CA GLY A 977 40.19 9.80 78.82
C GLY A 977 40.96 10.76 79.72
N GLY A 978 40.60 12.05 79.76
CA GLY A 978 41.25 12.97 80.69
C GLY A 978 41.11 14.46 80.37
N THR A 979 42.01 15.25 80.94
CA THR A 979 42.02 16.73 80.81
C THR A 979 42.68 17.24 79.54
N ASP A 980 43.24 16.37 78.69
CA ASP A 980 43.80 16.76 77.41
C ASP A 980 42.69 17.38 76.54
N LEU A 981 42.96 18.53 75.92
CA LEU A 981 42.02 19.24 75.06
C LEU A 981 42.15 18.74 73.63
N TRP A 982 41.02 18.41 73.01
CA TRP A 982 40.92 17.86 71.67
C TRP A 982 40.27 18.83 70.69
N ILE A 983 40.75 18.82 69.45
CA ILE A 983 40.18 19.54 68.30
C ILE A 983 39.78 18.53 67.25
N GLY A 984 38.52 18.58 66.82
CA GLY A 984 37.99 17.79 65.72
C GLY A 984 37.89 18.64 64.46
N SER A 985 38.33 18.11 63.33
CA SER A 985 38.28 18.83 62.05
C SER A 985 37.94 17.92 60.88
N LEU A 986 37.52 18.55 59.79
CA LEU A 986 37.18 17.91 58.54
C LEU A 986 38.02 18.52 57.43
N TYR A 987 38.62 17.66 56.61
CA TYR A 987 39.45 18.05 55.47
C TYR A 987 38.83 17.56 54.16
N ASN A 988 38.97 18.35 53.09
CA ASN A 988 38.59 17.92 51.75
C ASN A 988 39.58 16.90 51.16
N SER A 989 39.27 16.36 49.99
CA SER A 989 40.11 15.38 49.28
C SER A 989 41.54 15.88 48.99
N ALA A 990 41.72 17.21 48.86
CA ALA A 990 43.01 17.87 48.67
C ALA A 990 43.77 18.13 49.99
N GLY A 991 43.24 17.71 51.14
CA GLY A 991 43.87 17.87 52.44
C GLY A 991 43.78 19.28 53.04
N THR A 992 42.89 20.14 52.53
CA THR A 992 42.61 21.47 53.11
C THR A 992 41.49 21.38 54.15
N VAL A 993 41.64 22.08 55.28
CA VAL A 993 40.60 22.12 56.32
C VAL A 993 39.36 22.85 55.80
N ILE A 994 38.19 22.24 55.98
CA ILE A 994 36.90 22.81 55.57
C ILE A 994 35.98 23.12 56.74
N ALA A 995 36.20 22.49 57.90
CA ALA A 995 35.55 22.84 59.16
C ALA A 995 36.33 22.30 60.36
N ASN A 996 36.18 22.94 61.52
CA ASN A 996 36.82 22.52 62.76
C ASN A 996 36.04 22.96 64.00
N SER A 997 36.24 22.23 65.10
CA SER A 997 35.78 22.63 66.42
C SER A 997 36.62 23.79 66.98
N SER A 998 36.22 24.35 68.13
CA SER A 998 36.96 25.41 68.81
C SER A 998 38.46 25.10 68.90
N LEU A 999 39.31 26.02 68.43
CA LEU A 999 40.78 25.85 68.45
C LEU A 999 41.39 25.94 69.85
N ALA A 1000 40.63 26.42 70.84
CA ALA A 1000 41.00 26.28 72.25
C ALA A 1000 40.90 24.81 72.74
N GLY A 1001 40.23 23.95 71.97
CA GLY A 1001 40.01 22.54 72.26
C GLY A 1001 38.92 22.28 73.29
N THR A 1002 38.47 21.03 73.35
CA THR A 1002 37.49 20.54 74.33
C THR A 1002 38.09 19.35 75.07
N ALA A 1003 37.97 19.29 76.41
CA ALA A 1003 38.55 18.20 77.19
C ALA A 1003 38.07 16.83 76.71
N ALA A 1004 39.01 15.90 76.53
CA ALA A 1004 38.75 14.54 76.09
C ALA A 1004 37.70 13.90 77.00
N GLY A 1005 36.75 13.18 76.39
CA GLY A 1005 35.70 12.49 77.13
C GLY A 1005 36.24 11.43 78.10
N SER A 1006 35.35 10.83 78.88
CA SER A 1006 35.71 9.70 79.74
C SER A 1006 36.21 8.51 78.91
N ALA A 1007 37.04 7.65 79.51
CA ALA A 1007 37.53 6.44 78.84
C ALA A 1007 36.36 5.61 78.27
N ASN A 1008 36.55 5.03 77.08
CA ASN A 1008 35.56 4.22 76.39
C ASN A 1008 34.22 4.95 76.16
N THR A 1009 34.25 6.21 75.73
CA THR A 1009 33.05 6.98 75.36
C THR A 1009 33.19 7.60 73.96
N LYS A 1010 32.08 7.97 73.33
CA LYS A 1010 32.10 8.83 72.13
C LYS A 1010 31.90 10.27 72.55
N MET A 1011 32.68 11.15 71.95
CA MET A 1011 32.61 12.59 72.19
C MET A 1011 32.31 13.33 70.90
N LYS A 1012 31.39 14.29 70.98
CA LYS A 1012 31.06 15.21 69.90
C LYS A 1012 31.99 16.42 69.95
N LEU A 1013 32.65 16.70 68.83
CA LEU A 1013 33.44 17.92 68.61
C LEU A 1013 32.71 18.73 67.54
N ALA A 1014 31.83 19.62 68.00
CA ALA A 1014 31.02 20.47 67.13
C ALA A 1014 31.88 21.49 66.40
N PHE A 1015 31.63 21.68 65.11
CA PHE A 1015 32.27 22.73 64.33
C PHE A 1015 31.81 24.11 64.79
N THR A 1016 32.69 25.11 64.67
CA THR A 1016 32.34 26.50 64.96
C THR A 1016 31.31 27.07 63.97
N SER A 1017 31.22 26.49 62.78
CA SER A 1017 30.19 26.72 61.77
C SER A 1017 29.82 25.41 61.08
N THR A 1018 28.56 25.28 60.65
CA THR A 1018 28.11 24.13 59.87
C THR A 1018 28.78 24.10 58.49
N ALA A 1019 29.11 22.91 57.99
CA ALA A 1019 29.80 22.72 56.72
C ALA A 1019 28.92 21.96 55.73
N THR A 1020 28.59 22.60 54.60
CA THR A 1020 27.95 21.90 53.48
C THR A 1020 29.03 21.21 52.65
N VAL A 1021 29.00 19.88 52.64
CA VAL A 1021 29.91 19.03 51.87
C VAL A 1021 29.18 18.46 50.65
N LEU A 1022 29.87 18.39 49.51
CA LEU A 1022 29.30 17.92 48.25
C LEU A 1022 29.58 16.42 48.10
N GLY A 1023 28.55 15.61 47.86
CA GLY A 1023 28.69 14.18 47.59
C GLY A 1023 28.23 13.83 46.17
N PRO A 1024 28.65 12.69 45.60
CA PRO A 1024 29.51 11.66 46.20
C PRO A 1024 31.01 12.03 46.20
N ALA A 1025 31.66 12.12 47.37
CA ALA A 1025 33.09 12.45 47.48
C ALA A 1025 33.73 11.94 48.79
N VAL A 1026 35.07 11.86 48.84
CA VAL A 1026 35.86 11.47 50.02
C VAL A 1026 36.38 12.71 50.76
N TYR A 1027 36.22 12.69 52.08
CA TYR A 1027 36.73 13.68 53.03
C TYR A 1027 37.56 12.98 54.11
N TYR A 1028 38.19 13.73 55.03
CA TYR A 1028 38.96 13.16 56.13
C TYR A 1028 38.54 13.75 57.47
N CYS A 1029 38.06 12.90 58.38
CA CYS A 1029 37.84 13.28 59.78
C CYS A 1029 39.17 13.25 60.52
N ALA A 1030 39.48 14.31 61.25
CA ALA A 1030 40.75 14.50 61.91
C ALA A 1030 40.59 14.87 63.40
N LEU A 1031 41.60 14.53 64.19
CA LEU A 1031 41.67 14.75 65.64
C LEU A 1031 43.08 15.22 66.05
N GLN A 1032 43.16 16.29 66.83
CA GLN A 1032 44.40 16.83 67.40
C GLN A 1032 44.26 16.95 68.93
N SER A 1033 45.34 16.68 69.69
CA SER A 1033 45.36 16.79 71.16
C SER A 1033 46.46 17.73 71.65
N ASN A 1034 46.25 18.43 72.77
CA ASN A 1034 47.28 19.26 73.43
C ASN A 1034 48.24 18.46 74.32
N GLY A 1035 47.92 17.20 74.59
CA GLY A 1035 48.65 16.31 75.49
C GLY A 1035 48.69 14.87 75.00
N SER A 1036 49.39 14.02 75.74
CA SER A 1036 49.62 12.61 75.43
C SER A 1036 49.01 11.64 76.44
N THR A 1037 48.15 12.14 77.33
CA THR A 1037 47.51 11.36 78.41
C THR A 1037 46.26 10.65 77.92
N ALA A 1038 45.41 11.38 77.17
CA ALA A 1038 44.20 10.82 76.58
C ALA A 1038 44.53 10.01 75.32
N LYS A 1039 43.81 8.92 75.14
CA LYS A 1039 43.93 8.03 73.98
C LYS A 1039 42.68 8.13 73.13
N PHE A 1040 42.83 8.20 71.81
CA PHE A 1040 41.72 7.95 70.90
C PHE A 1040 41.69 6.47 70.51
N LEU A 1041 40.54 5.98 70.09
CA LEU A 1041 40.42 4.65 69.51
C LEU A 1041 40.79 4.75 68.02
N GLY A 1042 41.85 4.07 67.60
CA GLY A 1042 42.32 4.08 66.21
C GLY A 1042 42.10 2.76 65.48
N PHE A 1043 42.14 2.79 64.16
CA PHE A 1043 42.16 1.56 63.34
C PHE A 1043 43.49 0.82 63.55
N GLY A 1044 43.45 -0.41 64.05
CA GLY A 1044 44.63 -1.16 64.51
C GLY A 1044 45.09 -2.30 63.61
N ASN A 1045 44.30 -2.67 62.60
CA ASN A 1045 44.61 -3.77 61.68
C ASN A 1045 45.76 -3.40 60.74
N GLY A 1046 46.50 -4.39 60.21
CA GLY A 1046 47.69 -4.16 59.38
C GLY A 1046 47.42 -3.58 57.97
N SER A 1047 46.18 -3.65 57.47
CA SER A 1047 45.74 -3.04 56.19
C SER A 1047 44.21 -2.96 56.13
N GLU A 1048 43.66 -1.81 55.72
CA GLU A 1048 42.24 -1.62 55.40
C GLU A 1048 42.07 -0.82 54.10
N GLY A 1049 40.92 -0.95 53.42
CA GLY A 1049 40.67 -0.43 52.07
C GLY A 1049 40.45 1.10 51.96
N PHE A 1050 40.99 1.89 52.89
CA PHE A 1050 40.87 3.35 52.93
C PHE A 1050 42.10 4.00 53.55
N VAL A 1051 42.25 5.32 53.38
CA VAL A 1051 43.48 6.03 53.78
C VAL A 1051 43.39 6.55 55.22
N THR A 1052 44.46 6.36 55.98
CA THR A 1052 44.67 6.94 57.32
C THR A 1052 46.08 7.53 57.39
N GLY A 1053 46.26 8.54 58.23
CA GLY A 1053 47.58 9.13 58.42
C GLY A 1053 47.62 10.13 59.55
N SER A 1054 48.80 10.70 59.77
CA SER A 1054 49.01 11.75 60.76
C SER A 1054 49.95 12.83 60.24
N THR A 1055 49.76 14.05 60.70
CA THR A 1055 50.59 15.21 60.35
C THR A 1055 51.03 15.92 61.63
N THR A 1056 52.34 16.09 61.82
CA THR A 1056 52.89 16.81 62.97
C THR A 1056 52.46 18.28 62.92
N GLY A 1057 52.08 18.85 64.07
CA GLY A 1057 51.63 20.23 64.16
C GLY A 1057 51.74 20.80 65.57
N THR A 1058 51.25 22.03 65.73
CA THR A 1058 51.14 22.72 67.02
C THR A 1058 49.67 22.78 67.43
N PHE A 1059 49.37 22.45 68.69
CA PHE A 1059 48.00 22.47 69.18
C PHE A 1059 47.35 23.85 68.99
N GLY A 1060 46.09 23.87 68.54
CA GLY A 1060 45.36 25.10 68.23
C GLY A 1060 45.62 25.64 66.81
N THR A 1061 46.43 24.94 66.00
CA THR A 1061 46.68 25.27 64.59
C THR A 1061 46.44 24.03 63.72
N LEU A 1062 45.70 24.21 62.62
CA LEU A 1062 45.30 23.14 61.71
C LEU A 1062 45.91 23.36 60.31
N PRO A 1063 47.16 22.94 60.06
CA PRO A 1063 47.75 22.95 58.73
C PRO A 1063 47.03 21.99 57.77
N THR A 1064 47.26 22.19 56.47
CA THR A 1064 46.91 21.25 55.41
C THR A 1064 47.54 19.89 55.71
N ILE A 1065 46.74 18.83 55.59
CA ILE A 1065 47.24 17.44 55.63
C ILE A 1065 47.64 17.03 54.20
N THR A 1066 48.50 16.02 54.06
CA THR A 1066 48.80 15.41 52.76
C THR A 1066 48.23 14.00 52.73
N PRO A 1067 46.99 13.80 52.24
CA PRO A 1067 46.42 12.47 52.15
C PRO A 1067 47.22 11.62 51.16
N GLY A 1068 47.78 10.51 51.64
CA GLY A 1068 48.46 9.52 50.79
C GLY A 1068 47.49 8.57 50.08
N THR A 1069 48.02 7.49 49.52
CA THR A 1069 47.23 6.39 48.94
C THR A 1069 47.23 5.13 49.81
N THR A 1070 47.94 5.14 50.95
CA THR A 1070 48.17 3.98 51.79
C THR A 1070 47.50 4.13 53.16
N TYR A 1071 46.97 3.01 53.65
CA TYR A 1071 46.50 2.88 55.03
C TYR A 1071 47.70 2.76 55.98
N THR A 1072 47.65 3.46 57.12
CA THR A 1072 48.64 3.35 58.20
C THR A 1072 47.94 2.93 59.50
N ALA A 1073 48.35 1.79 60.07
CA ALA A 1073 47.77 1.28 61.31
C ALA A 1073 48.10 2.20 62.50
N GLY A 1074 47.15 2.37 63.42
CA GLY A 1074 47.34 3.10 64.67
C GLY A 1074 47.39 4.63 64.54
N VAL A 1075 47.03 5.20 63.39
CA VAL A 1075 47.04 6.67 63.20
C VAL A 1075 45.74 7.26 62.65
N GLY A 1076 44.75 6.43 62.27
CA GLY A 1076 43.43 6.90 61.83
C GLY A 1076 42.39 6.84 62.96
N PRO A 1077 41.67 7.92 63.29
CA PRO A 1077 40.66 7.92 64.33
C PRO A 1077 39.37 7.18 63.93
N PHE A 1078 38.83 6.37 64.83
CA PHE A 1078 37.45 5.86 64.78
C PHE A 1078 36.47 7.02 65.00
N ALA A 1079 35.92 7.56 63.91
CA ALA A 1079 35.12 8.77 63.92
C ALA A 1079 33.89 8.70 63.00
N ASN A 1080 32.87 9.51 63.29
CA ASN A 1080 31.72 9.77 62.43
C ASN A 1080 31.55 11.28 62.21
N THR A 1081 31.03 11.69 61.07
CA THR A 1081 30.41 13.01 60.93
C THR A 1081 29.05 13.03 61.66
N TYR A 1082 28.45 14.20 61.92
CA TYR A 1082 27.04 14.31 62.32
C TYR A 1082 26.48 15.71 62.11
#